data_AF-A0A668VN49-F1
#
_entry.id   AF-A0A668VN49-F1
#
_cell.length_a   1.000
_cell.length_b   1.000
_cell.length_c   1.000
_cell.angle_alpha   90.00
_cell.angle_beta   90.00
_cell.angle_gamma   90.00
#
_symmetry.space_group_name_H-M   'P 1'
#
loop_
_entity.id
_entity.type
_entity.pdbx_description
1 polymer ?
#
loop_
_entity_poly.entity_id
_entity_poly.type
_entity_poly.pdbx_seq_one_letter_code
_entity_poly.pdbx_strand_id
1 'polypeptide(L)'
;MFSQEIILKQNKSYQSYLQEAYLWTKQVLSIMEKSMVLLQDVTDGSLYEGVAYGTYTTRSLFQYMFLVQRHFAIGHFDHSWLLKHFAFLYRTILPGFQRTVAIADSNYNWFYGPESQLVFLDRYVLRNGSGNWLADLIHQNRVMEGPGQAGKGQRWCTLHTEFIWYDPGLVPKPPSDFGTPKLHYFEDWGVVTYGSALPVKTNSSFLSFKSGKLGGRAIFDIVHKNKYKEWIKGWRNFNAGHEHPDQNSFTFAPNGVPFITEALYGPKYTLLNNAVLFSSAFSGSCFKPWAGQVTEACDSKWLKYKVGPAADTQGRVEAAIERKGMVFIRGEGRSAYNPELKIRNVQRNLLLLHPQLLLVVDHIHLDPDSPVRAMSAFFHNTELPFQGTKVDGVHGAFISHGEDKYKMFWMDDTNYSNKGVVGYWNYPRGYPYNGSNYVNVTMPLRYPHTRMAYIFFGPGVDVQSFSLRGDSERVDIYLATKDHIYTIYLLTAEVTSKPLFAMVLLDNKKIVFEKEAAEVNSFPEEVEEYVSVMEDNLQHVKPVFQQMERHILGRVLNTVSFRKTAERLLQFTDKKKTEEAIEKMFAMSRKQSKGNGGKRVNLGDKLSETLADIFAQIEVNEKKERQRTSKRTYDDSPEEGDADTRAFVDYADSRKNRKGGFFKGRKFKEVHMVATAGSDSFPSTASYIRLFLLLNMAIFFLLLAVLLTRFKRGRSLHTQRCFYSILLIDCFILLYLYSSCSHMQC
;
A
#
# COMPACT_ATOMS: atom_id res chain seq x y z
N MET A 1 40.89 37.60 -12.88
CA MET A 1 40.40 37.24 -11.54
C MET A 1 38.89 36.96 -11.53
N PHE A 2 38.01 37.92 -11.86
CA PHE A 2 36.54 37.71 -11.88
C PHE A 2 36.04 36.52 -12.73
N SER A 3 36.65 36.26 -13.90
CA SER A 3 36.30 35.10 -14.74
C SER A 3 36.70 33.75 -14.16
N GLN A 4 37.77 33.66 -13.35
CA GLN A 4 38.22 32.42 -12.73
C GLN A 4 37.34 32.06 -11.53
N GLU A 5 36.94 33.05 -10.73
CA GLU A 5 36.05 32.84 -9.60
C GLU A 5 34.66 32.36 -10.03
N ILE A 6 34.13 32.87 -11.14
CA ILE A 6 32.83 32.45 -11.66
C ILE A 6 32.88 31.00 -12.18
N ILE A 7 33.94 30.63 -12.90
CA ILE A 7 34.12 29.26 -13.42
C ILE A 7 34.37 28.26 -12.28
N LEU A 8 35.18 28.62 -11.29
CA LEU A 8 35.41 27.79 -10.10
C LEU A 8 34.16 27.65 -9.23
N LYS A 9 33.37 28.73 -9.05
CA LYS A 9 32.08 28.67 -8.34
C LYS A 9 31.05 27.83 -9.09
N GLN A 10 30.97 27.94 -10.42
CA GLN A 10 30.10 27.10 -11.23
C GLN A 10 30.52 25.62 -11.18
N ASN A 11 31.81 25.32 -11.34
CA ASN A 11 32.31 23.94 -11.28
C ASN A 11 32.06 23.31 -9.90
N LYS A 12 32.30 24.07 -8.82
CA LYS A 12 32.02 23.63 -7.44
C LYS A 12 30.53 23.41 -7.19
N SER A 13 29.66 24.21 -7.81
CA SER A 13 28.21 24.04 -7.74
C SER A 13 27.72 22.80 -8.51
N TYR A 14 28.19 22.56 -9.73
CA TYR A 14 27.82 21.35 -10.50
C TYR A 14 28.32 20.07 -9.85
N GLN A 15 29.54 20.10 -9.30
CA GLN A 15 30.09 18.98 -8.57
C GLN A 15 29.32 18.72 -7.28
N SER A 16 28.84 19.76 -6.58
CA SER A 16 27.94 19.63 -5.42
C SER A 16 26.64 18.90 -5.77
N TYR A 17 25.98 19.28 -6.86
CA TYR A 17 24.72 18.64 -7.26
C TYR A 17 24.89 17.17 -7.67
N LEU A 18 26.00 16.80 -8.32
CA LEU A 18 26.28 15.40 -8.64
C LEU A 18 26.49 14.54 -7.39
N GLN A 19 27.14 15.09 -6.35
CA GLN A 19 27.36 14.39 -5.10
C GLN A 19 26.04 14.17 -4.34
N GLU A 20 25.22 15.22 -4.23
CA GLU A 20 23.89 15.14 -3.61
C GLU A 20 22.97 14.18 -4.36
N ALA A 21 22.88 14.32 -5.69
CA ALA A 21 22.06 13.47 -6.53
C ALA A 21 22.50 12.00 -6.47
N TYR A 22 23.80 11.71 -6.35
CA TYR A 22 24.30 10.34 -6.19
C TYR A 22 23.80 9.71 -4.89
N LEU A 23 23.91 10.45 -3.77
CA LEU A 23 23.44 9.98 -2.47
C LEU A 23 21.92 9.75 -2.47
N TRP A 24 21.15 10.69 -3.02
CA TRP A 24 19.69 10.54 -3.13
C TRP A 24 19.30 9.36 -4.01
N THR A 25 19.94 9.22 -5.18
CA THR A 25 19.66 8.12 -6.11
C THR A 25 19.96 6.78 -5.47
N LYS A 26 21.12 6.65 -4.81
CA LYS A 26 21.51 5.43 -4.10
C LYS A 26 20.52 5.08 -3.00
N GLN A 27 20.05 6.07 -2.23
CA GLN A 27 19.06 5.84 -1.18
C GLN A 27 17.71 5.39 -1.74
N VAL A 28 17.22 6.04 -2.81
CA VAL A 28 15.96 5.65 -3.47
C VAL A 28 16.03 4.23 -4.00
N LEU A 29 17.09 3.89 -4.75
CA LEU A 29 17.27 2.54 -5.28
C LEU A 29 17.39 1.50 -4.17
N SER A 30 18.14 1.80 -3.10
CA SER A 30 18.25 0.87 -1.97
C SER A 30 16.91 0.57 -1.29
N ILE A 31 15.94 1.48 -1.32
CA ILE A 31 14.60 1.26 -0.74
C ILE A 31 13.74 0.53 -1.76
N MET A 32 13.64 1.07 -2.97
CA MET A 32 12.74 0.57 -3.99
C MET A 32 13.13 -0.83 -4.49
N GLU A 33 14.42 -1.12 -4.66
CA GLU A 33 14.87 -2.46 -5.06
C GLU A 33 14.57 -3.52 -3.99
N LYS A 34 14.64 -3.18 -2.70
CA LYS A 34 14.17 -4.09 -1.64
C LYS A 34 12.68 -4.35 -1.79
N SER A 35 11.89 -3.29 -1.98
CA SER A 35 10.45 -3.43 -2.20
C SER A 35 10.12 -4.24 -3.44
N MET A 36 10.87 -4.08 -4.54
CA MET A 36 10.72 -4.89 -5.75
C MET A 36 10.94 -6.37 -5.46
N VAL A 37 12.01 -6.72 -4.73
CA VAL A 37 12.25 -8.11 -4.35
C VAL A 37 11.12 -8.68 -3.47
N LEU A 38 10.68 -7.93 -2.46
CA LEU A 38 9.57 -8.37 -1.60
C LEU A 38 8.25 -8.54 -2.37
N LEU A 39 8.03 -7.73 -3.40
CA LEU A 39 6.84 -7.78 -4.25
C LEU A 39 6.76 -9.05 -5.10
N GLN A 40 7.87 -9.79 -5.27
CA GLN A 40 7.87 -11.08 -5.97
C GLN A 40 7.02 -12.15 -5.25
N ASP A 41 6.88 -12.04 -3.92
CA ASP A 41 6.05 -12.94 -3.11
C ASP A 41 4.55 -12.71 -3.35
N VAL A 42 4.14 -11.58 -3.95
CA VAL A 42 2.75 -11.28 -4.30
C VAL A 42 2.44 -11.86 -5.68
N THR A 43 1.81 -13.03 -5.70
CA THR A 43 1.67 -13.85 -6.93
C THR A 43 0.45 -13.54 -7.79
N ASP A 44 -0.51 -12.77 -7.28
CA ASP A 44 -1.78 -12.47 -7.96
C ASP A 44 -1.86 -11.07 -8.58
N GLY A 45 -0.77 -10.29 -8.49
CA GLY A 45 -0.69 -8.93 -9.01
C GLY A 45 -1.45 -7.87 -8.21
N SER A 46 -2.01 -8.24 -7.06
CA SER A 46 -2.79 -7.35 -6.19
C SER A 46 -1.91 -6.44 -5.33
N LEU A 47 -2.55 -5.52 -4.61
CA LEU A 47 -1.95 -4.75 -3.53
C LEU A 47 -2.92 -4.74 -2.34
N TYR A 48 -2.42 -5.03 -1.15
CA TYR A 48 -3.23 -5.25 0.05
C TYR A 48 -4.07 -4.03 0.48
N GLU A 49 -3.62 -2.81 0.15
CA GLU A 49 -4.33 -1.56 0.45
C GLU A 49 -5.58 -1.30 -0.43
N GLY A 50 -5.91 -2.24 -1.33
CA GLY A 50 -7.07 -2.13 -2.20
C GLY A 50 -6.81 -1.31 -3.46
N VAL A 51 -7.83 -1.19 -4.31
CA VAL A 51 -7.66 -0.70 -5.69
C VAL A 51 -7.31 0.79 -5.75
N ALA A 52 -7.94 1.60 -4.90
CA ALA A 52 -7.69 3.04 -4.88
C ALA A 52 -6.25 3.37 -4.46
N TYR A 53 -5.79 2.88 -3.30
CA TYR A 53 -4.39 3.02 -2.88
C TYR A 53 -3.43 2.23 -3.79
N GLY A 54 -3.86 1.11 -4.35
CA GLY A 54 -3.10 0.38 -5.35
C GLY A 54 -2.72 1.25 -6.54
N THR A 55 -3.66 2.06 -7.07
CA THR A 55 -3.34 3.03 -8.12
C THR A 55 -2.49 4.21 -7.67
N TYR A 56 -2.51 4.57 -6.38
CA TYR A 56 -1.53 5.49 -5.80
C TYR A 56 -0.14 4.88 -5.90
N THR A 57 0.04 3.67 -5.37
CA THR A 57 1.32 2.97 -5.39
C THR A 57 1.85 2.79 -6.80
N THR A 58 1.02 2.29 -7.74
CA THR A 58 1.46 2.02 -9.11
C THR A 58 1.73 3.26 -9.94
N ARG A 59 1.12 4.41 -9.60
CA ARG A 59 1.50 5.71 -10.20
C ARG A 59 3.00 5.97 -10.05
N SER A 60 3.53 5.81 -8.84
CA SER A 60 4.94 6.06 -8.55
C SER A 60 5.83 4.87 -8.92
N LEU A 61 5.36 3.64 -8.70
CA LEU A 61 6.12 2.43 -9.01
C LEU A 61 6.40 2.28 -10.51
N PHE A 62 5.44 2.62 -11.37
CA PHE A 62 5.65 2.54 -12.82
C PHE A 62 6.56 3.65 -13.33
N GLN A 63 6.51 4.85 -12.71
CA GLN A 63 7.50 5.89 -12.97
C GLN A 63 8.89 5.43 -12.56
N TYR A 64 9.03 4.78 -11.41
CA TYR A 64 10.28 4.19 -10.96
C TYR A 64 10.82 3.19 -11.99
N MET A 65 10.05 2.14 -12.32
CA MET A 65 10.42 1.11 -13.30
C MET A 65 10.84 1.71 -14.64
N PHE A 66 10.06 2.68 -15.16
CA PHE A 66 10.39 3.36 -16.41
C PHE A 66 11.70 4.16 -16.33
N LEU A 67 11.86 4.98 -15.29
CA LEU A 67 12.99 5.90 -15.17
C LEU A 67 14.29 5.15 -14.88
N VAL A 68 14.29 4.14 -14.01
CA VAL A 68 15.51 3.38 -13.70
C VAL A 68 15.96 2.52 -14.87
N GLN A 69 15.03 1.95 -15.63
CA GLN A 69 15.36 1.28 -16.89
C GLN A 69 15.96 2.28 -17.89
N ARG A 70 15.33 3.44 -18.07
CA ARG A 70 15.79 4.44 -19.03
C ARG A 70 17.15 5.04 -18.69
N HIS A 71 17.39 5.34 -17.42
CA HIS A 71 18.56 6.13 -16.99
C HIS A 71 19.72 5.27 -16.46
N PHE A 72 19.43 4.08 -15.92
CA PHE A 72 20.43 3.21 -15.30
C PHE A 72 20.44 1.79 -15.89
N ALA A 73 19.58 1.48 -16.86
CA ALA A 73 19.45 0.13 -17.42
C ALA A 73 19.16 -0.94 -16.35
N ILE A 74 18.33 -0.59 -15.36
CA ILE A 74 17.79 -1.51 -14.35
C ILE A 74 16.38 -1.92 -14.79
N GLY A 75 16.20 -3.17 -15.19
CA GLY A 75 14.97 -3.66 -15.80
C GLY A 75 14.04 -4.36 -14.80
N HIS A 76 12.75 -4.04 -14.87
CA HIS A 76 11.70 -4.62 -14.02
C HIS A 76 10.41 -4.96 -14.78
N PHE A 77 10.42 -4.95 -16.11
CA PHE A 77 9.21 -5.13 -16.94
C PHE A 77 8.75 -6.59 -17.05
N ASP A 78 9.60 -7.54 -16.70
CA ASP A 78 9.33 -8.98 -16.62
C ASP A 78 9.01 -9.46 -15.20
N HIS A 79 8.87 -8.53 -14.25
CA HIS A 79 8.60 -8.84 -12.85
C HIS A 79 7.29 -9.65 -12.69
N SER A 80 7.34 -10.75 -11.92
CA SER A 80 6.23 -11.71 -11.76
C SER A 80 4.91 -11.04 -11.38
N TRP A 81 4.93 -10.18 -10.37
CA TRP A 81 3.77 -9.39 -9.95
C TRP A 81 3.24 -8.47 -11.06
N LEU A 82 4.13 -7.82 -11.83
CA LEU A 82 3.74 -6.86 -12.88
C LEU A 82 2.99 -7.56 -14.02
N LEU A 83 3.43 -8.78 -14.37
CA LEU A 83 2.77 -9.64 -15.37
C LEU A 83 1.32 -10.01 -14.97
N LYS A 84 1.00 -9.95 -13.67
CA LYS A 84 -0.33 -10.24 -13.13
C LYS A 84 -1.16 -8.99 -12.86
N HIS A 85 -0.54 -7.82 -12.75
CA HIS A 85 -1.21 -6.60 -12.29
C HIS A 85 -2.40 -6.13 -13.16
N PHE A 86 -2.44 -6.50 -14.45
CA PHE A 86 -3.64 -6.25 -15.27
C PHE A 86 -4.90 -6.91 -14.68
N ALA A 87 -4.78 -8.11 -14.09
CA ALA A 87 -5.90 -8.78 -13.45
C ALA A 87 -6.45 -7.97 -12.27
N PHE A 88 -5.59 -7.31 -11.49
CA PHE A 88 -6.01 -6.47 -10.38
C PHE A 88 -6.90 -5.30 -10.83
N LEU A 89 -6.60 -4.66 -11.96
CA LEU A 89 -7.43 -3.56 -12.49
C LEU A 89 -8.67 -4.08 -13.26
N TYR A 90 -8.53 -5.16 -14.03
CA TYR A 90 -9.61 -5.72 -14.85
C TYR A 90 -10.66 -6.49 -14.04
N ARG A 91 -10.25 -7.21 -12.98
CA ARG A 91 -11.16 -8.08 -12.22
C ARG A 91 -11.84 -7.40 -11.04
N THR A 92 -11.44 -6.19 -10.69
CA THR A 92 -12.01 -5.43 -9.57
C THR A 92 -12.94 -4.31 -10.02
N ILE A 93 -13.10 -4.09 -11.32
CA ILE A 93 -14.00 -3.09 -11.88
C ILE A 93 -15.44 -3.64 -11.98
N LEU A 94 -16.41 -2.85 -11.54
CA LEU A 94 -17.83 -3.19 -11.60
C LEU A 94 -18.38 -3.00 -13.02
N PRO A 95 -19.54 -3.59 -13.33
CA PRO A 95 -20.24 -3.36 -14.58
C PRO A 95 -20.43 -1.86 -14.85
N GLY A 96 -20.15 -1.43 -16.08
CA GLY A 96 -20.22 -0.03 -16.49
C GLY A 96 -18.95 0.79 -16.33
N PHE A 97 -17.85 0.19 -15.87
CA PHE A 97 -16.50 0.77 -15.93
C PHE A 97 -16.31 2.07 -15.12
N GLN A 98 -17.19 2.35 -14.16
CA GLN A 98 -17.18 3.58 -13.35
C GLN A 98 -16.66 3.39 -11.93
N ARG A 99 -16.87 2.20 -11.37
CA ARG A 99 -16.61 1.87 -9.96
C ARG A 99 -15.70 0.66 -9.85
N THR A 100 -15.02 0.57 -8.73
CA THR A 100 -14.26 -0.63 -8.34
C THR A 100 -14.89 -1.26 -7.11
N VAL A 101 -14.40 -2.43 -6.71
CA VAL A 101 -14.86 -3.18 -5.53
C VAL A 101 -14.77 -2.36 -4.22
N ALA A 102 -13.92 -1.33 -4.18
CA ALA A 102 -13.80 -0.36 -3.09
C ALA A 102 -13.51 -0.95 -1.68
N ILE A 103 -12.84 -2.10 -1.63
CA ILE A 103 -12.29 -2.71 -0.40
C ILE A 103 -11.18 -1.80 0.18
N ALA A 104 -11.06 -1.80 1.51
CA ALA A 104 -10.13 -0.98 2.29
C ALA A 104 -10.41 0.53 2.18
N ASP A 105 -9.50 1.39 2.65
CA ASP A 105 -9.64 2.84 2.50
C ASP A 105 -9.67 3.24 1.02
N SER A 106 -10.88 3.40 0.48
CA SER A 106 -11.07 3.60 -0.95
C SER A 106 -11.94 4.82 -1.25
N ASN A 107 -11.79 5.36 -2.45
CA ASN A 107 -12.87 6.08 -3.11
C ASN A 107 -13.78 5.09 -3.87
N TYR A 108 -14.70 5.60 -4.68
CA TYR A 108 -15.56 4.75 -5.50
C TYR A 108 -14.82 3.95 -6.59
N ASN A 109 -13.57 4.31 -6.92
CA ASN A 109 -12.84 3.75 -8.05
C ASN A 109 -11.31 3.71 -7.87
N TRP A 110 -10.59 4.76 -8.30
CA TRP A 110 -9.13 4.86 -8.31
C TRP A 110 -8.71 6.25 -7.83
N PHE A 111 -7.60 6.37 -7.09
CA PHE A 111 -7.08 7.68 -6.71
C PHE A 111 -6.31 8.38 -7.85
N TYR A 112 -5.61 7.63 -8.70
CA TYR A 112 -4.82 8.18 -9.80
C TYR A 112 -4.93 7.31 -11.06
N GLY A 113 -5.08 7.93 -12.22
CA GLY A 113 -5.39 7.21 -13.45
C GLY A 113 -6.77 6.53 -13.36
N PRO A 114 -6.91 5.25 -13.76
CA PRO A 114 -5.86 4.26 -14.00
C PRO A 114 -5.38 4.18 -15.46
N GLU A 115 -5.85 5.05 -16.35
CA GLU A 115 -5.55 5.03 -17.78
C GLU A 115 -4.04 5.03 -18.03
N SER A 116 -3.29 5.87 -17.32
CA SER A 116 -1.82 5.91 -17.39
C SER A 116 -1.15 4.58 -17.05
N GLN A 117 -1.64 3.88 -16.02
CA GLN A 117 -1.12 2.58 -15.60
C GLN A 117 -1.48 1.49 -16.61
N LEU A 118 -2.67 1.54 -17.18
CA LEU A 118 -3.14 0.57 -18.17
C LEU A 118 -2.37 0.66 -19.49
N VAL A 119 -2.14 1.86 -20.01
CA VAL A 119 -1.34 2.04 -21.25
C VAL A 119 0.14 1.72 -21.02
N PHE A 120 0.66 1.93 -19.81
CA PHE A 120 1.99 1.45 -19.41
C PHE A 120 2.07 -0.07 -19.48
N LEU A 121 1.10 -0.77 -18.87
CA LEU A 121 1.04 -2.23 -18.93
C LEU A 121 0.93 -2.72 -20.36
N ASP A 122 0.13 -2.08 -21.22
CA ASP A 122 0.03 -2.51 -22.61
C ASP A 122 1.34 -2.33 -23.36
N ARG A 123 1.99 -1.17 -23.23
CA ARG A 123 3.24 -0.89 -23.93
C ARG A 123 4.40 -1.77 -23.51
N TYR A 124 4.58 -1.99 -22.21
CA TYR A 124 5.77 -2.62 -21.67
C TYR A 124 5.59 -4.07 -21.24
N VAL A 125 4.35 -4.55 -21.11
CA VAL A 125 4.04 -5.86 -20.51
C VAL A 125 3.15 -6.71 -21.42
N LEU A 126 1.90 -6.31 -21.64
CA LEU A 126 0.88 -7.13 -22.34
C LEU A 126 1.08 -7.15 -23.86
N ARG A 127 1.35 -5.98 -24.44
CA ARG A 127 1.60 -5.73 -25.86
C ARG A 127 0.54 -6.35 -26.78
N ASN A 128 -0.73 -6.24 -26.39
CA ASN A 128 -1.82 -6.92 -27.08
C ASN A 128 -3.08 -6.06 -27.29
N GLY A 129 -3.08 -4.81 -26.81
CA GLY A 129 -4.19 -3.87 -26.97
C GLY A 129 -5.22 -3.87 -25.84
N SER A 130 -5.11 -4.80 -24.87
CA SER A 130 -6.09 -4.92 -23.77
C SER A 130 -5.99 -3.81 -22.73
N GLY A 131 -4.79 -3.28 -22.50
CA GLY A 131 -4.59 -2.16 -21.60
C GLY A 131 -5.16 -0.87 -22.20
N ASN A 132 -4.84 -0.59 -23.46
CA ASN A 132 -5.38 0.53 -24.22
C ASN A 132 -6.91 0.47 -24.27
N TRP A 133 -7.49 -0.70 -24.58
CA TRP A 133 -8.94 -0.89 -24.60
C TRP A 133 -9.62 -0.60 -23.26
N LEU A 134 -9.05 -1.08 -22.15
CA LEU A 134 -9.65 -0.83 -20.83
C LEU A 134 -9.51 0.65 -20.43
N ALA A 135 -8.39 1.30 -20.78
CA ALA A 135 -8.20 2.72 -20.56
C ALA A 135 -9.25 3.55 -21.33
N ASP A 136 -9.49 3.22 -22.59
CA ASP A 136 -10.50 3.88 -23.42
C ASP A 136 -11.91 3.73 -22.82
N LEU A 137 -12.28 2.52 -22.37
CA LEU A 137 -13.59 2.29 -21.76
C LEU A 137 -13.76 3.07 -20.45
N ILE A 138 -12.75 3.08 -19.59
CA ILE A 138 -12.80 3.83 -18.34
C ILE A 138 -12.91 5.33 -18.63
N HIS A 139 -12.12 5.84 -19.58
CA HIS A 139 -12.16 7.24 -19.99
C HIS A 139 -13.56 7.65 -20.49
N GLN A 140 -14.15 6.85 -21.38
CA GLN A 140 -15.46 7.10 -21.97
C GLN A 140 -16.59 7.07 -20.94
N ASN A 141 -16.46 6.27 -19.88
CA ASN A 141 -17.52 6.08 -18.88
C ASN A 141 -17.30 6.92 -17.61
N ARG A 142 -16.21 7.71 -17.52
CA ARG A 142 -15.83 8.45 -16.31
C ARG A 142 -16.95 9.40 -15.84
N VAL A 143 -17.25 9.37 -14.55
CA VAL A 143 -18.31 10.22 -13.96
C VAL A 143 -17.87 11.69 -13.93
N MET A 144 -18.67 12.56 -14.54
CA MET A 144 -18.37 13.99 -14.63
C MET A 144 -18.81 14.78 -13.40
N GLU A 145 -19.93 14.41 -12.77
CA GLU A 145 -20.48 15.03 -11.55
C GLU A 145 -21.12 13.96 -10.66
N GLY A 146 -20.99 14.11 -9.33
CA GLY A 146 -21.58 13.21 -8.34
C GLY A 146 -20.66 12.08 -7.86
N PRO A 147 -21.22 11.04 -7.20
CA PRO A 147 -20.46 9.89 -6.69
C PRO A 147 -19.59 9.22 -7.76
N GLY A 148 -18.30 9.07 -7.48
CA GLY A 148 -17.33 8.53 -8.43
C GLY A 148 -16.56 9.57 -9.25
N GLN A 149 -16.90 10.86 -9.14
CA GLN A 149 -16.10 11.93 -9.73
C GLN A 149 -14.68 11.96 -9.11
N ALA A 150 -13.67 12.04 -9.96
CA ALA A 150 -12.28 12.16 -9.50
C ALA A 150 -12.02 13.50 -8.79
N GLY A 151 -11.29 13.45 -7.68
CA GLY A 151 -10.97 14.64 -6.89
C GLY A 151 -10.20 15.69 -7.70
N LYS A 152 -10.48 16.98 -7.46
CA LYS A 152 -9.85 18.10 -8.21
C LYS A 152 -8.32 18.08 -8.18
N GLY A 153 -7.72 17.66 -7.07
CA GLY A 153 -6.26 17.55 -6.92
C GLY A 153 -5.63 16.30 -7.55
N GLN A 154 -6.44 15.34 -7.99
CA GLN A 154 -5.99 14.02 -8.46
C GLN A 154 -6.22 13.82 -9.96
N ARG A 155 -7.34 14.34 -10.49
CA ARG A 155 -7.87 14.04 -11.82
C ARG A 155 -6.95 14.34 -13.02
N TRP A 156 -5.94 15.20 -12.86
CA TRP A 156 -5.00 15.57 -13.94
C TRP A 156 -3.58 15.07 -13.69
N CYS A 157 -3.34 14.41 -12.56
CA CYS A 157 -2.00 14.06 -12.10
C CYS A 157 -1.23 13.18 -13.09
N THR A 158 -1.92 12.26 -13.78
CA THR A 158 -1.29 11.21 -14.61
C THR A 158 -1.46 11.40 -16.12
N LEU A 159 -2.08 12.50 -16.56
CA LEU A 159 -2.33 12.74 -17.99
C LEU A 159 -1.02 12.79 -18.80
N HIS A 160 0.04 13.35 -18.23
CA HIS A 160 1.34 13.47 -18.88
C HIS A 160 2.03 12.11 -19.08
N THR A 161 1.98 11.21 -18.09
CA THR A 161 2.54 9.86 -18.21
C THR A 161 1.68 8.96 -19.09
N GLU A 162 0.35 9.12 -19.06
CA GLU A 162 -0.55 8.48 -20.01
C GLU A 162 -0.18 8.82 -21.45
N PHE A 163 -0.02 10.11 -21.76
CA PHE A 163 0.40 10.57 -23.08
C PHE A 163 1.77 10.01 -23.52
N ILE A 164 2.75 9.98 -22.61
CA ILE A 164 4.11 9.49 -22.90
C ILE A 164 4.14 7.97 -23.10
N TRP A 165 3.36 7.23 -22.31
CA TRP A 165 3.40 5.77 -22.29
C TRP A 165 2.40 5.12 -23.24
N TYR A 166 1.42 5.85 -23.76
CA TYR A 166 0.54 5.34 -24.79
C TYR A 166 1.33 4.89 -26.04
N ASP A 167 1.01 3.71 -26.57
CA ASP A 167 1.54 3.19 -27.83
C ASP A 167 0.40 3.08 -28.86
N PRO A 168 0.32 4.00 -29.84
CA PRO A 168 -0.73 3.96 -30.87
C PRO A 168 -0.59 2.77 -31.83
N GLY A 169 0.55 2.07 -31.84
CA GLY A 169 0.73 0.86 -32.65
C GLY A 169 -0.03 -0.35 -32.08
N LEU A 170 -0.47 -0.30 -30.82
CA LEU A 170 -1.26 -1.33 -30.17
C LEU A 170 -2.75 -1.00 -30.28
N VAL A 171 -3.42 -1.61 -31.26
CA VAL A 171 -4.86 -1.40 -31.51
C VAL A 171 -5.67 -1.85 -30.29
N PRO A 172 -6.54 -0.99 -29.72
CA PRO A 172 -7.40 -1.36 -28.60
C PRO A 172 -8.21 -2.62 -28.89
N LYS A 173 -8.03 -3.65 -28.06
CA LYS A 173 -8.69 -4.95 -28.20
C LYS A 173 -9.12 -5.50 -26.84
N PRO A 174 -10.40 -5.91 -26.65
CA PRO A 174 -10.82 -6.52 -25.40
C PRO A 174 -10.09 -7.84 -25.10
N PRO A 175 -9.90 -8.19 -23.82
CA PRO A 175 -9.54 -9.55 -23.41
C PRO A 175 -10.50 -10.58 -24.00
N SER A 176 -10.02 -11.79 -24.24
CA SER A 176 -10.80 -12.85 -24.91
C SER A 176 -12.06 -13.29 -24.16
N ASP A 177 -12.13 -13.04 -22.86
CA ASP A 177 -13.24 -13.39 -22.00
C ASP A 177 -14.20 -12.22 -21.72
N PHE A 178 -13.96 -11.04 -22.31
CA PHE A 178 -14.83 -9.89 -22.15
C PHE A 178 -16.28 -10.21 -22.51
N GLY A 179 -17.22 -9.70 -21.70
CA GLY A 179 -18.66 -9.94 -21.86
C GLY A 179 -19.14 -11.28 -21.28
N THR A 180 -18.24 -12.15 -20.84
CA THR A 180 -18.58 -13.37 -20.11
C THR A 180 -18.30 -13.17 -18.63
N PRO A 181 -19.27 -13.38 -17.72
CA PRO A 181 -18.99 -13.32 -16.30
C PRO A 181 -17.99 -14.41 -15.91
N LYS A 182 -16.96 -14.03 -15.17
CA LYS A 182 -15.87 -14.94 -14.75
C LYS A 182 -15.60 -14.81 -13.27
N LEU A 183 -15.43 -15.94 -12.61
CA LEU A 183 -14.90 -16.01 -11.25
C LEU A 183 -13.37 -15.81 -11.27
N HIS A 184 -12.87 -14.98 -10.37
CA HIS A 184 -11.44 -14.77 -10.17
C HIS A 184 -11.13 -14.69 -8.67
N TYR A 185 -10.10 -15.41 -8.24
CA TYR A 185 -9.61 -15.40 -6.86
C TYR A 185 -8.20 -14.81 -6.83
N PHE A 186 -8.02 -13.76 -6.04
CA PHE A 186 -6.74 -13.18 -5.67
C PHE A 186 -6.23 -13.88 -4.42
N GLU A 187 -5.36 -14.88 -4.58
CA GLU A 187 -4.92 -15.77 -3.50
C GLU A 187 -4.00 -15.08 -2.48
N ASP A 188 -3.31 -14.02 -2.87
CA ASP A 188 -2.51 -13.22 -1.94
C ASP A 188 -3.40 -12.25 -1.17
N TRP A 189 -4.27 -11.52 -1.89
CA TRP A 189 -5.18 -10.54 -1.29
C TRP A 189 -6.27 -11.19 -0.43
N GLY A 190 -6.67 -12.42 -0.76
CA GLY A 190 -7.80 -13.11 -0.15
C GLY A 190 -9.16 -12.58 -0.62
N VAL A 191 -9.26 -12.16 -1.89
CA VAL A 191 -10.48 -11.58 -2.47
C VAL A 191 -10.96 -12.40 -3.66
N VAL A 192 -12.24 -12.74 -3.67
CA VAL A 192 -12.94 -13.35 -4.80
C VAL A 192 -13.79 -12.29 -5.49
N THR A 193 -13.81 -12.30 -6.81
CA THR A 193 -14.68 -11.46 -7.65
C THR A 193 -15.36 -12.30 -8.71
N TYR A 194 -16.58 -11.93 -9.08
CA TYR A 194 -17.33 -12.54 -10.17
C TYR A 194 -18.06 -11.47 -10.97
N GLY A 195 -18.02 -11.58 -12.31
CA GLY A 195 -18.77 -10.69 -13.19
C GLY A 195 -18.20 -9.27 -13.31
N SER A 196 -16.88 -9.13 -13.16
CA SER A 196 -16.16 -7.87 -13.39
C SER A 196 -16.07 -7.49 -14.86
N ALA A 197 -15.85 -6.20 -15.11
CA ALA A 197 -15.65 -5.62 -16.45
C ALA A 197 -16.75 -5.98 -17.47
N LEU A 198 -18.00 -6.07 -17.01
CA LEU A 198 -19.16 -6.27 -17.88
C LEU A 198 -19.77 -4.93 -18.31
N PRO A 199 -20.43 -4.85 -19.47
CA PRO A 199 -21.36 -3.76 -19.76
C PRO A 199 -22.51 -3.72 -18.75
N VAL A 200 -23.09 -2.55 -18.49
CA VAL A 200 -24.35 -2.45 -17.70
C VAL A 200 -25.50 -2.99 -18.55
N LYS A 201 -26.02 -4.15 -18.16
CA LYS A 201 -27.21 -4.77 -18.77
C LYS A 201 -27.94 -5.60 -17.71
N THR A 202 -29.21 -5.92 -17.97
CA THR A 202 -29.93 -6.90 -17.18
C THR A 202 -29.13 -8.20 -17.10
N ASN A 203 -29.06 -8.78 -15.89
CA ASN A 203 -28.28 -9.97 -15.55
C ASN A 203 -26.74 -9.83 -15.67
N SER A 204 -26.20 -8.64 -15.96
CA SER A 204 -24.76 -8.37 -15.81
C SER A 204 -24.47 -7.98 -14.37
N SER A 205 -24.29 -8.97 -13.51
CA SER A 205 -24.14 -8.78 -12.07
C SER A 205 -22.70 -8.95 -11.60
N PHE A 206 -22.34 -8.20 -10.55
CA PHE A 206 -21.05 -8.32 -9.88
C PHE A 206 -21.20 -8.81 -8.45
N LEU A 207 -20.29 -9.67 -8.02
CA LEU A 207 -20.19 -10.19 -6.67
C LEU A 207 -18.73 -10.16 -6.22
N SER A 208 -18.45 -9.70 -5.01
CA SER A 208 -17.13 -9.86 -4.39
C SER A 208 -17.23 -10.45 -2.99
N PHE A 209 -16.15 -11.06 -2.52
CA PHE A 209 -16.02 -11.60 -1.16
C PHE A 209 -14.58 -11.46 -0.69
N LYS A 210 -14.35 -10.99 0.55
CA LYS A 210 -13.01 -10.88 1.16
C LYS A 210 -12.91 -11.76 2.39
N SER A 211 -11.89 -12.61 2.44
CA SER A 211 -11.47 -13.31 3.66
C SER A 211 -10.03 -13.77 3.49
N GLY A 212 -9.08 -12.97 4.00
CA GLY A 212 -7.66 -13.12 3.73
C GLY A 212 -6.77 -12.73 4.91
N LYS A 213 -5.46 -12.94 4.75
CA LYS A 213 -4.45 -12.54 5.74
C LYS A 213 -4.25 -11.03 5.72
N LEU A 214 -4.04 -10.44 6.90
CA LEU A 214 -3.66 -9.04 7.04
C LEU A 214 -2.37 -8.75 6.25
N GLY A 215 -2.36 -7.65 5.49
CA GLY A 215 -1.27 -7.27 4.59
C GLY A 215 -1.21 -8.09 3.29
N GLY A 216 -2.15 -9.00 3.06
CA GLY A 216 -2.01 -10.04 2.04
C GLY A 216 -1.09 -11.17 2.50
N ARG A 217 -1.21 -12.33 1.86
CA ARG A 217 -0.49 -13.55 2.24
C ARG A 217 1.02 -13.34 2.24
N ALA A 218 1.58 -12.65 1.25
CA ALA A 218 3.01 -12.36 1.14
C ALA A 218 3.54 -11.64 2.38
N ILE A 219 2.97 -10.48 2.72
CA ILE A 219 3.43 -9.68 3.88
C ILE A 219 3.24 -10.46 5.16
N PHE A 220 2.08 -11.08 5.34
CA PHE A 220 1.79 -11.88 6.53
C PHE A 220 2.81 -12.99 6.71
N ASP A 221 3.09 -13.77 5.67
CA ASP A 221 4.02 -14.90 5.75
C ASP A 221 5.47 -14.42 5.90
N ILE A 222 5.87 -13.31 5.27
CA ILE A 222 7.18 -12.68 5.48
C ILE A 222 7.39 -12.33 6.96
N VAL A 223 6.40 -11.71 7.59
CA VAL A 223 6.45 -11.33 9.00
C VAL A 223 6.46 -12.55 9.92
N HIS A 224 5.51 -13.46 9.75
CA HIS A 224 5.30 -14.58 10.69
C HIS A 224 6.30 -15.71 10.52
N LYS A 225 6.85 -15.90 9.31
CA LYS A 225 7.91 -16.87 9.05
C LYS A 225 9.31 -16.26 9.13
N ASN A 226 9.40 -14.96 9.41
CA ASN A 226 10.66 -14.24 9.53
C ASN A 226 11.53 -14.39 8.27
N LYS A 227 10.93 -14.16 7.09
CA LYS A 227 11.63 -14.11 5.80
C LYS A 227 12.40 -12.79 5.66
N TYR A 228 13.43 -12.77 4.83
CA TYR A 228 14.21 -11.57 4.51
C TYR A 228 14.81 -10.88 5.76
N LYS A 229 15.38 -11.68 6.68
CA LYS A 229 15.79 -11.28 8.04
C LYS A 229 16.75 -10.09 8.10
N GLU A 230 17.54 -9.90 7.05
CA GLU A 230 18.48 -8.81 6.90
C GLU A 230 17.76 -7.46 6.76
N TRP A 231 16.52 -7.45 6.27
CA TRP A 231 15.73 -6.26 5.99
C TRP A 231 14.50 -6.13 6.91
N ILE A 232 13.86 -7.24 7.26
CA ILE A 232 12.55 -7.26 7.91
C ILE A 232 12.66 -7.60 9.39
N LYS A 233 12.03 -6.77 10.22
CA LYS A 233 11.96 -6.85 11.69
C LYS A 233 10.48 -6.85 12.11
N GLY A 234 9.74 -7.85 11.64
CA GLY A 234 8.30 -7.99 11.86
C GLY A 234 7.46 -6.86 11.25
N TRP A 235 6.30 -6.56 11.84
CA TRP A 235 5.36 -5.54 11.36
C TRP A 235 5.90 -4.11 11.34
N ARG A 236 7.07 -3.84 11.93
CA ARG A 236 7.69 -2.51 11.90
C ARG A 236 8.01 -2.05 10.47
N ASN A 237 8.25 -2.98 9.55
CA ASN A 237 8.61 -2.69 8.16
C ASN A 237 7.40 -2.58 7.22
N PHE A 238 6.18 -2.86 7.68
CA PHE A 238 4.97 -2.84 6.88
C PHE A 238 3.89 -1.95 7.51
N ASN A 239 2.93 -1.48 6.70
CA ASN A 239 1.85 -0.63 7.19
C ASN A 239 0.49 -1.09 6.66
N ALA A 240 -0.23 -1.88 7.46
CA ALA A 240 -1.60 -2.32 7.17
C ALA A 240 -2.67 -1.35 7.69
N GLY A 241 -2.31 -0.08 7.94
CA GLY A 241 -3.19 0.91 8.54
C GLY A 241 -4.40 1.30 7.68
N HIS A 242 -4.33 1.12 6.36
CA HIS A 242 -5.40 1.41 5.41
C HIS A 242 -6.37 0.25 5.17
N GLU A 243 -6.06 -0.95 5.66
CA GLU A 243 -7.03 -2.06 5.65
C GLU A 243 -8.18 -1.81 6.64
N HIS A 244 -9.24 -2.60 6.51
CA HIS A 244 -10.45 -2.53 7.35
C HIS A 244 -10.65 -3.82 8.16
N PRO A 245 -11.41 -3.77 9.26
CA PRO A 245 -11.92 -4.97 9.96
C PRO A 245 -13.08 -5.61 9.16
N ASP A 246 -12.77 -6.15 7.98
CA ASP A 246 -13.70 -6.53 6.91
C ASP A 246 -13.61 -8.01 6.50
N GLN A 247 -13.00 -8.87 7.32
CA GLN A 247 -12.90 -10.30 6.99
C GLN A 247 -14.30 -10.93 6.93
N ASN A 248 -14.54 -11.77 5.92
CA ASN A 248 -15.86 -12.27 5.49
C ASN A 248 -16.84 -11.19 4.97
N SER A 249 -16.37 -10.00 4.55
CA SER A 249 -17.24 -9.03 3.85
C SER A 249 -17.56 -9.48 2.42
N PHE A 250 -18.64 -8.94 1.86
CA PHE A 250 -19.00 -9.13 0.46
C PHE A 250 -19.68 -7.89 -0.11
N THR A 251 -19.68 -7.77 -1.44
CA THR A 251 -20.48 -6.78 -2.16
C THR A 251 -21.31 -7.47 -3.23
N PHE A 252 -22.46 -6.89 -3.58
CA PHE A 252 -23.34 -7.43 -4.60
C PHE A 252 -23.99 -6.29 -5.41
N ALA A 253 -23.77 -6.31 -6.73
CA ALA A 253 -24.33 -5.36 -7.67
C ALA A 253 -25.12 -6.08 -8.79
N PRO A 254 -26.35 -6.55 -8.50
CA PRO A 254 -27.22 -7.19 -9.49
C PRO A 254 -27.57 -6.22 -10.62
N ASN A 255 -27.46 -6.68 -11.88
CA ASN A 255 -27.62 -5.86 -13.09
C ASN A 255 -26.63 -4.67 -13.19
N GLY A 256 -25.55 -4.68 -12.41
CA GLY A 256 -24.62 -3.56 -12.30
C GLY A 256 -25.07 -2.44 -11.38
N VAL A 257 -26.23 -2.57 -10.72
CA VAL A 257 -26.72 -1.59 -9.74
C VAL A 257 -26.15 -1.94 -8.36
N PRO A 258 -25.37 -1.05 -7.71
CA PRO A 258 -24.78 -1.33 -6.40
C PRO A 258 -25.87 -1.52 -5.33
N PHE A 259 -26.11 -2.76 -4.89
CA PHE A 259 -27.11 -3.09 -3.87
C PHE A 259 -26.46 -3.20 -2.49
N ILE A 260 -25.51 -4.13 -2.32
CA ILE A 260 -24.67 -4.24 -1.13
C ILE A 260 -23.27 -3.74 -1.50
N THR A 261 -22.82 -2.66 -0.86
CA THR A 261 -21.57 -1.96 -1.21
C THR A 261 -20.60 -1.95 -0.06
N GLU A 262 -19.31 -1.73 -0.33
CA GLU A 262 -18.37 -1.27 0.69
C GLU A 262 -18.73 0.15 1.17
N ALA A 263 -18.17 0.58 2.30
CA ALA A 263 -18.45 1.86 2.93
C ALA A 263 -17.40 2.97 2.64
N LEU A 264 -16.45 2.71 1.72
CA LEU A 264 -15.38 3.64 1.31
C LEU A 264 -14.42 4.00 2.46
N TYR A 265 -13.59 5.03 2.25
CA TYR A 265 -12.67 5.55 3.26
C TYR A 265 -13.44 6.07 4.49
N GLY A 266 -13.32 5.33 5.59
CA GLY A 266 -13.93 5.66 6.89
C GLY A 266 -13.12 5.21 8.10
N PRO A 267 -13.70 5.41 9.31
CA PRO A 267 -13.17 4.86 10.55
C PRO A 267 -13.01 3.34 10.52
N LYS A 268 -12.09 2.82 11.33
CA LYS A 268 -11.71 1.40 11.32
C LYS A 268 -12.61 0.58 12.24
N TYR A 269 -13.90 0.54 11.91
CA TYR A 269 -14.97 -0.10 12.68
C TYR A 269 -15.53 -1.31 11.93
N THR A 270 -15.72 -2.43 12.63
CA THR A 270 -16.27 -3.67 12.04
C THR A 270 -17.69 -3.44 11.53
N LEU A 271 -18.47 -2.61 12.23
CA LEU A 271 -19.85 -2.27 11.87
C LEU A 271 -19.99 -1.42 10.59
N LEU A 272 -18.87 -0.95 10.03
CA LEU A 272 -18.84 -0.23 8.75
C LEU A 272 -18.55 -1.15 7.56
N ASN A 273 -18.35 -2.44 7.81
CA ASN A 273 -18.15 -3.44 6.78
C ASN A 273 -19.33 -4.39 6.76
N ASN A 274 -19.52 -5.08 5.65
CA ASN A 274 -20.57 -6.09 5.49
C ASN A 274 -20.23 -7.37 6.28
N ALA A 275 -20.00 -7.28 7.60
CA ALA A 275 -19.46 -8.31 8.47
C ALA A 275 -20.35 -8.50 9.72
N VAL A 276 -19.93 -9.39 10.63
CA VAL A 276 -20.66 -9.67 11.87
C VAL A 276 -19.93 -9.18 13.12
N LEU A 277 -20.70 -8.76 14.13
CA LEU A 277 -20.24 -8.49 15.48
C LEU A 277 -20.90 -9.48 16.45
N PHE A 278 -20.25 -9.74 17.57
CA PHE A 278 -20.73 -10.68 18.60
C PHE A 278 -20.97 -9.96 19.93
N SER A 279 -21.99 -10.39 20.66
CA SER A 279 -22.18 -9.96 22.05
C SER A 279 -21.07 -10.49 22.94
N SER A 280 -20.73 -9.78 24.02
CA SER A 280 -19.59 -10.05 24.93
C SER A 280 -18.36 -9.23 24.56
N ALA A 281 -18.53 -7.91 24.63
CA ALA A 281 -17.42 -6.97 24.55
C ALA A 281 -16.37 -7.23 25.64
N PHE A 282 -15.11 -7.13 25.27
CA PHE A 282 -13.94 -7.22 26.14
C PHE A 282 -13.28 -5.84 26.29
N SER A 283 -12.18 -5.77 27.04
CA SER A 283 -11.43 -4.53 27.20
C SER A 283 -10.94 -4.01 25.84
N GLY A 284 -11.25 -2.76 25.51
CA GLY A 284 -10.87 -2.14 24.23
C GLY A 284 -11.85 -2.35 23.06
N SER A 285 -13.00 -3.00 23.25
CA SER A 285 -14.08 -3.01 22.26
C SER A 285 -14.70 -1.61 22.08
N CYS A 286 -14.91 -1.17 20.83
CA CYS A 286 -15.39 0.18 20.54
C CYS A 286 -16.89 0.37 20.83
N PHE A 287 -17.70 -0.67 20.61
CA PHE A 287 -19.17 -0.55 20.57
C PHE A 287 -19.86 -1.47 21.56
N LYS A 288 -19.63 -1.30 22.86
CA LYS A 288 -20.26 -2.13 23.91
C LYS A 288 -21.80 -2.17 23.74
N PRO A 289 -22.45 -3.35 23.87
CA PRO A 289 -21.92 -4.64 24.32
C PRO A 289 -21.28 -5.52 23.23
N TRP A 290 -21.05 -4.97 22.04
CA TRP A 290 -20.55 -5.69 20.87
C TRP A 290 -19.03 -5.71 20.78
N ALA A 291 -18.51 -6.85 20.35
CA ALA A 291 -17.14 -7.06 19.93
C ALA A 291 -17.08 -7.28 18.42
N GLY A 292 -16.25 -6.47 17.75
CA GLY A 292 -15.90 -6.63 16.35
C GLY A 292 -14.66 -7.49 16.14
N GLN A 293 -14.04 -7.34 14.98
CA GLN A 293 -12.77 -7.99 14.65
C GLN A 293 -11.60 -7.35 15.42
N VAL A 294 -10.53 -8.11 15.64
CA VAL A 294 -9.40 -7.72 16.51
C VAL A 294 -8.61 -6.51 15.99
N THR A 295 -8.75 -6.19 14.71
CA THR A 295 -8.09 -5.05 14.05
C THR A 295 -8.80 -3.71 14.27
N GLU A 296 -10.00 -3.73 14.87
CA GLU A 296 -10.83 -2.56 15.11
C GLU A 296 -10.11 -1.48 15.95
N ALA A 297 -10.19 -0.21 15.52
CA ALA A 297 -9.55 0.91 16.19
C ALA A 297 -10.55 2.03 16.49
N CYS A 298 -10.72 2.37 17.77
CA CYS A 298 -11.76 3.30 18.24
C CYS A 298 -11.32 4.77 18.18
N ASP A 299 -10.03 4.99 18.43
CA ASP A 299 -9.36 6.25 18.71
C ASP A 299 -8.30 6.61 17.66
N SER A 300 -8.25 5.85 16.57
CA SER A 300 -7.26 6.00 15.51
C SER A 300 -7.94 5.98 14.14
N LYS A 301 -7.38 6.75 13.21
CA LYS A 301 -7.72 6.66 11.78
C LYS A 301 -7.10 5.41 11.11
N TRP A 302 -6.11 4.83 11.76
CA TRP A 302 -5.34 3.67 11.31
C TRP A 302 -5.83 2.39 11.97
N LEU A 303 -5.85 1.30 11.21
CA LEU A 303 -6.17 -0.03 11.71
C LEU A 303 -5.19 -0.46 12.81
N LYS A 304 -5.63 -1.30 13.77
CA LYS A 304 -4.69 -2.00 14.66
C LYS A 304 -4.11 -3.18 13.90
N TYR A 305 -2.79 -3.27 13.81
CA TYR A 305 -2.13 -4.34 13.05
C TYR A 305 -0.73 -4.74 13.57
N LYS A 306 -0.12 -3.99 14.50
CA LYS A 306 1.29 -4.20 14.87
C LYS A 306 1.51 -5.21 16.01
N VAL A 307 0.53 -5.41 16.88
CA VAL A 307 0.71 -6.16 18.14
C VAL A 307 -0.48 -7.03 18.49
N GLY A 308 -0.22 -8.08 19.27
CA GLY A 308 -1.23 -8.97 19.83
C GLY A 308 -2.09 -9.67 18.76
N PRO A 309 -3.33 -10.05 19.08
CA PRO A 309 -4.22 -10.74 18.15
C PRO A 309 -4.45 -10.00 16.82
N ALA A 310 -4.32 -8.66 16.82
CA ALA A 310 -4.44 -7.85 15.61
C ALA A 310 -3.30 -8.10 14.61
N ALA A 311 -2.09 -8.43 15.07
CA ALA A 311 -0.96 -8.78 14.22
C ALA A 311 -1.11 -10.17 13.57
N ASP A 312 -1.80 -11.08 14.25
CA ASP A 312 -1.99 -12.48 13.84
C ASP A 312 -3.33 -12.71 13.10
N THR A 313 -4.08 -11.65 12.82
CA THR A 313 -5.42 -11.72 12.23
C THR A 313 -5.39 -12.26 10.79
N GLN A 314 -6.29 -13.20 10.50
CA GLN A 314 -6.46 -13.76 9.16
C GLN A 314 -7.89 -14.26 8.96
N GLY A 315 -8.47 -13.92 7.82
CA GLY A 315 -9.55 -14.68 7.20
C GLY A 315 -9.00 -15.70 6.21
N ARG A 316 -9.87 -16.56 5.69
CA ARG A 316 -9.53 -17.51 4.63
C ARG A 316 -10.73 -17.80 3.74
N VAL A 317 -10.54 -17.69 2.43
CA VAL A 317 -11.45 -18.29 1.44
C VAL A 317 -11.21 -19.81 1.44
N GLU A 318 -12.23 -20.59 1.80
CA GLU A 318 -12.18 -22.05 1.79
C GLU A 318 -12.56 -22.65 0.43
N ALA A 319 -13.43 -21.96 -0.31
CA ALA A 319 -13.89 -22.38 -1.63
C ALA A 319 -14.34 -21.17 -2.44
N ALA A 320 -14.08 -21.20 -3.74
CA ALA A 320 -14.61 -20.28 -4.74
C ALA A 320 -14.81 -21.05 -6.04
N ILE A 321 -16.05 -21.43 -6.35
CA ILE A 321 -16.37 -22.40 -7.40
C ILE A 321 -17.48 -21.85 -8.30
N GLU A 322 -17.25 -21.81 -9.61
CA GLU A 322 -18.24 -21.50 -10.64
C GLU A 322 -18.69 -22.81 -11.33
N ARG A 323 -20.00 -23.10 -11.34
CA ARG A 323 -20.57 -24.27 -12.04
C ARG A 323 -21.91 -23.92 -12.66
N LYS A 324 -22.03 -24.15 -13.98
CA LYS A 324 -23.29 -24.00 -14.73
C LYS A 324 -24.00 -22.65 -14.48
N GLY A 325 -23.23 -21.55 -14.41
CA GLY A 325 -23.74 -20.20 -14.19
C GLY A 325 -24.07 -19.85 -12.73
N MET A 326 -23.89 -20.78 -11.79
CA MET A 326 -23.96 -20.52 -10.34
C MET A 326 -22.56 -20.37 -9.75
N VAL A 327 -22.46 -19.59 -8.69
CA VAL A 327 -21.21 -19.33 -7.97
C VAL A 327 -21.39 -19.70 -6.50
N PHE A 328 -20.48 -20.51 -5.97
CA PHE A 328 -20.39 -20.82 -4.56
C PHE A 328 -19.09 -20.28 -3.98
N ILE A 329 -19.16 -19.52 -2.89
CA ILE A 329 -18.01 -19.02 -2.15
C ILE A 329 -18.19 -19.34 -0.67
N ARG A 330 -17.14 -19.81 -0.01
CA ARG A 330 -17.11 -20.02 1.44
C ARG A 330 -15.89 -19.35 2.04
N GLY A 331 -16.07 -18.61 3.12
CA GLY A 331 -14.97 -18.11 3.93
C GLY A 331 -15.09 -18.49 5.40
N GLU A 332 -13.94 -18.58 6.06
CA GLU A 332 -13.78 -18.80 7.50
C GLU A 332 -13.13 -17.55 8.11
N GLY A 333 -13.80 -16.96 9.10
CA GLY A 333 -13.43 -15.69 9.72
C GLY A 333 -13.00 -15.80 11.17
N ARG A 334 -12.97 -16.99 11.79
CA ARG A 334 -12.71 -17.15 13.24
C ARG A 334 -11.46 -16.41 13.71
N SER A 335 -10.35 -16.51 12.98
CA SER A 335 -9.08 -15.90 13.36
C SER A 335 -9.05 -14.37 13.25
N ALA A 336 -10.11 -13.75 12.71
CA ALA A 336 -10.30 -12.29 12.76
C ALA A 336 -10.97 -11.81 14.07
N TYR A 337 -11.43 -12.72 14.93
CA TYR A 337 -12.13 -12.39 16.17
C TYR A 337 -11.33 -12.84 17.40
N ASN A 338 -11.54 -12.14 18.52
CA ASN A 338 -10.82 -12.43 19.76
C ASN A 338 -11.06 -13.89 20.22
N PRO A 339 -10.01 -14.66 20.53
CA PRO A 339 -10.15 -16.01 21.09
C PRO A 339 -11.06 -16.10 22.31
N GLU A 340 -11.12 -15.07 23.16
CA GLU A 340 -11.98 -14.99 24.37
C GLU A 340 -13.48 -15.14 24.08
N LEU A 341 -13.93 -14.89 22.85
CA LEU A 341 -15.31 -15.15 22.43
C LEU A 341 -15.62 -16.66 22.35
N LYS A 342 -14.59 -17.52 22.34
CA LYS A 342 -14.69 -18.99 22.27
C LYS A 342 -15.68 -19.46 21.20
N ILE A 343 -15.47 -18.92 20.00
CA ILE A 343 -16.16 -19.33 18.80
C ILE A 343 -15.29 -20.39 18.13
N ARG A 344 -15.86 -21.40 17.52
CA ARG A 344 -15.12 -22.42 16.79
C ARG A 344 -15.04 -22.09 15.31
N ASN A 345 -16.19 -21.71 14.72
CA ASN A 345 -16.30 -21.34 13.31
C ASN A 345 -17.09 -20.05 13.14
N VAL A 346 -16.61 -19.17 12.27
CA VAL A 346 -17.34 -18.02 11.73
C VAL A 346 -17.36 -18.19 10.22
N GLN A 347 -18.24 -19.08 9.76
CA GLN A 347 -18.32 -19.45 8.35
C GLN A 347 -19.38 -18.60 7.65
N ARG A 348 -19.02 -18.02 6.51
CA ARG A 348 -19.97 -17.35 5.61
C ARG A 348 -19.98 -18.03 4.25
N ASN A 349 -21.17 -18.36 3.77
CA ASN A 349 -21.41 -19.05 2.51
C ASN A 349 -22.21 -18.14 1.58
N LEU A 350 -21.70 -17.88 0.38
CA LEU A 350 -22.41 -17.16 -0.69
C LEU A 350 -22.74 -18.16 -1.79
N LEU A 351 -23.98 -18.12 -2.26
CA LEU A 351 -24.45 -18.92 -3.38
C LEU A 351 -25.26 -18.04 -4.33
N LEU A 352 -24.64 -17.64 -5.43
CA LEU A 352 -25.31 -16.93 -6.51
C LEU A 352 -26.10 -17.94 -7.34
N LEU A 353 -27.41 -18.00 -7.12
CA LEU A 353 -28.33 -18.96 -7.75
C LEU A 353 -28.75 -18.49 -9.16
N HIS A 354 -28.90 -17.18 -9.31
CA HIS A 354 -29.21 -16.49 -10.55
C HIS A 354 -28.50 -15.13 -10.51
N PRO A 355 -28.16 -14.46 -11.63
CA PRO A 355 -27.47 -13.15 -11.59
C PRO A 355 -28.16 -12.11 -10.70
N GLN A 356 -29.46 -12.21 -10.52
CA GLN A 356 -30.25 -11.33 -9.65
C GLN A 356 -30.73 -12.00 -8.36
N LEU A 357 -30.20 -13.15 -7.95
CA LEU A 357 -30.59 -13.86 -6.73
C LEU A 357 -29.36 -14.47 -6.04
N LEU A 358 -28.96 -13.85 -4.94
CA LEU A 358 -27.87 -14.29 -4.07
C LEU A 358 -28.43 -14.80 -2.75
N LEU A 359 -28.02 -16.01 -2.36
CA LEU A 359 -28.24 -16.57 -1.03
C LEU A 359 -26.95 -16.43 -0.23
N VAL A 360 -27.03 -15.92 0.99
CA VAL A 360 -25.93 -15.87 1.96
C VAL A 360 -26.33 -16.66 3.20
N VAL A 361 -25.46 -17.52 3.70
CA VAL A 361 -25.68 -18.27 4.94
C VAL A 361 -24.48 -18.13 5.86
N ASP A 362 -24.72 -17.51 7.01
CA ASP A 362 -23.77 -17.47 8.11
C ASP A 362 -23.99 -18.69 9.01
N HIS A 363 -22.89 -19.37 9.35
CA HIS A 363 -22.84 -20.48 10.29
C HIS A 363 -21.85 -20.14 11.40
N ILE A 364 -22.38 -20.00 12.61
CA ILE A 364 -21.60 -19.74 13.83
C ILE A 364 -21.64 -20.98 14.69
N HIS A 365 -20.47 -21.52 15.03
CA HIS A 365 -20.32 -22.64 15.94
C HIS A 365 -19.62 -22.15 17.20
N LEU A 366 -20.24 -22.34 18.36
CA LEU A 366 -19.73 -21.89 19.66
C LEU A 366 -19.10 -23.05 20.43
N ASP A 367 -18.05 -22.74 21.19
CA ASP A 367 -17.55 -23.65 22.23
C ASP A 367 -18.55 -23.73 23.40
N PRO A 368 -18.59 -24.84 24.17
CA PRO A 368 -19.56 -25.04 25.27
C PRO A 368 -19.60 -23.91 26.31
N ASP A 369 -18.47 -23.26 26.55
CA ASP A 369 -18.27 -22.22 27.55
C ASP A 369 -18.16 -20.82 26.93
N SER A 370 -18.63 -20.65 25.70
CA SER A 370 -18.67 -19.35 25.02
C SER A 370 -19.56 -18.36 25.77
N PRO A 371 -19.09 -17.12 26.00
CA PRO A 371 -19.89 -16.06 26.61
C PRO A 371 -20.85 -15.40 25.61
N VAL A 372 -20.75 -15.72 24.31
CA VAL A 372 -21.55 -15.08 23.26
C VAL A 372 -23.00 -15.56 23.33
N ARG A 373 -23.94 -14.63 23.17
CA ARG A 373 -25.39 -14.86 23.21
C ARG A 373 -26.13 -14.30 22.00
N ALA A 374 -25.52 -13.39 21.25
CA ALA A 374 -26.11 -12.80 20.05
C ALA A 374 -25.03 -12.44 19.02
N MET A 375 -25.43 -12.40 17.75
CA MET A 375 -24.65 -11.77 16.68
C MET A 375 -25.45 -10.66 16.00
N SER A 376 -24.74 -9.71 15.42
CA SER A 376 -25.30 -8.59 14.65
C SER A 376 -24.56 -8.51 13.32
N ALA A 377 -25.28 -8.70 12.22
CA ALA A 377 -24.76 -8.64 10.86
C ALA A 377 -25.10 -7.28 10.22
N PHE A 378 -24.11 -6.66 9.59
CA PHE A 378 -24.26 -5.37 8.90
C PHE A 378 -24.24 -5.54 7.39
N PHE A 379 -25.07 -4.75 6.70
CA PHE A 379 -25.13 -4.68 5.23
C PHE A 379 -25.27 -3.23 4.79
N HIS A 380 -24.42 -2.77 3.89
CA HIS A 380 -24.25 -1.36 3.56
C HIS A 380 -24.69 -1.00 2.15
N ASN A 381 -25.13 0.25 2.00
CA ASN A 381 -25.24 0.93 0.72
C ASN A 381 -24.82 2.39 0.91
N THR A 382 -23.76 2.77 0.21
CA THR A 382 -23.13 4.09 0.39
C THR A 382 -23.98 5.25 -0.12
N GLU A 383 -24.96 5.00 -0.99
CA GLU A 383 -25.73 6.06 -1.66
C GLU A 383 -27.21 6.03 -1.31
N LEU A 384 -27.83 4.86 -1.35
CA LEU A 384 -29.26 4.70 -1.24
C LEU A 384 -29.65 4.19 0.16
N PRO A 385 -30.59 4.87 0.85
CA PRO A 385 -31.06 4.43 2.16
C PRO A 385 -31.92 3.17 2.06
N PHE A 386 -31.76 2.28 3.03
CA PHE A 386 -32.62 1.11 3.17
C PHE A 386 -33.96 1.46 3.80
N GLN A 387 -35.01 0.79 3.33
CA GLN A 387 -36.35 0.83 3.88
C GLN A 387 -36.74 -0.55 4.39
N GLY A 388 -37.23 -0.63 5.63
CA GLY A 388 -37.67 -1.89 6.22
C GLY A 388 -38.94 -2.42 5.54
N THR A 389 -39.04 -3.74 5.43
CA THR A 389 -40.22 -4.43 4.89
C THR A 389 -40.48 -5.75 5.62
N LYS A 390 -41.66 -6.32 5.42
CA LYS A 390 -42.06 -7.62 5.98
C LYS A 390 -43.08 -8.29 5.06
N VAL A 391 -42.86 -9.55 4.74
CA VAL A 391 -43.76 -10.38 3.92
C VAL A 391 -43.91 -11.73 4.61
N ASP A 392 -45.15 -12.17 4.84
CA ASP A 392 -45.48 -13.48 5.42
C ASP A 392 -44.69 -13.84 6.69
N GLY A 393 -44.49 -12.86 7.58
CA GLY A 393 -43.73 -13.05 8.82
C GLY A 393 -42.22 -12.84 8.69
N VAL A 394 -41.68 -12.84 7.48
CA VAL A 394 -40.24 -12.68 7.20
C VAL A 394 -39.89 -11.21 7.05
N HIS A 395 -38.98 -10.72 7.89
CA HIS A 395 -38.47 -9.36 7.82
C HIS A 395 -37.42 -9.21 6.72
N GLY A 396 -37.38 -8.01 6.17
CA GLY A 396 -36.46 -7.65 5.11
C GLY A 396 -36.18 -6.15 5.06
N ALA A 397 -35.38 -5.77 4.09
CA ALA A 397 -35.12 -4.39 3.73
C ALA A 397 -35.01 -4.26 2.20
N PHE A 398 -35.16 -3.05 1.67
CA PHE A 398 -34.93 -2.79 0.25
C PHE A 398 -34.36 -1.40 0.01
N ILE A 399 -33.71 -1.22 -1.13
CA ILE A 399 -33.40 0.10 -1.69
C ILE A 399 -34.25 0.32 -2.94
N SER A 400 -34.52 1.58 -3.27
CA SER A 400 -35.19 1.96 -4.53
C SER A 400 -34.19 2.60 -5.48
N HIS A 401 -34.12 2.10 -6.71
CA HIS A 401 -33.34 2.69 -7.79
C HIS A 401 -34.30 3.03 -8.94
N GLY A 402 -34.72 4.30 -9.02
CA GLY A 402 -35.87 4.66 -9.85
C GLY A 402 -37.15 3.99 -9.33
N GLU A 403 -37.87 3.31 -10.22
CA GLU A 403 -39.06 2.51 -9.87
C GLU A 403 -38.73 1.10 -9.37
N ASP A 404 -37.50 0.63 -9.62
CA ASP A 404 -37.05 -0.71 -9.28
C ASP A 404 -36.69 -0.83 -7.80
N LYS A 405 -37.03 -1.99 -7.22
CA LYS A 405 -36.70 -2.33 -5.83
C LYS A 405 -35.75 -3.51 -5.77
N TYR A 406 -34.62 -3.31 -5.09
CA TYR A 406 -33.67 -4.35 -4.76
C TYR A 406 -33.88 -4.75 -3.31
N LYS A 407 -34.24 -6.01 -3.08
CA LYS A 407 -34.80 -6.47 -1.81
C LYS A 407 -33.88 -7.49 -1.16
N MET A 408 -33.90 -7.51 0.17
CA MET A 408 -33.27 -8.54 0.98
C MET A 408 -34.23 -9.01 2.07
N PHE A 409 -34.21 -10.31 2.37
CA PHE A 409 -34.98 -10.93 3.44
C PHE A 409 -34.12 -11.93 4.19
N TRP A 410 -34.44 -12.17 5.45
CA TRP A 410 -33.62 -13.03 6.29
C TRP A 410 -34.44 -13.82 7.30
N MET A 411 -33.98 -15.02 7.60
CA MET A 411 -34.48 -15.83 8.72
C MET A 411 -33.42 -16.85 9.15
N ASP A 412 -33.56 -17.35 10.37
CA ASP A 412 -32.72 -18.43 10.87
C ASP A 412 -33.26 -19.81 10.51
N ASP A 413 -32.50 -20.86 10.81
CA ASP A 413 -32.87 -22.25 10.56
C ASP A 413 -34.01 -22.79 11.46
N THR A 414 -34.61 -21.94 12.29
CA THR A 414 -35.87 -22.19 13.03
C THR A 414 -37.07 -21.46 12.42
N ASN A 415 -36.89 -20.85 11.24
CA ASN A 415 -37.83 -19.96 10.56
C ASN A 415 -38.16 -18.69 11.34
N TYR A 416 -37.32 -18.31 12.29
CA TYR A 416 -37.48 -17.08 13.04
C TYR A 416 -36.79 -15.91 12.32
N SER A 417 -37.51 -14.80 12.19
CA SER A 417 -37.02 -13.60 11.50
C SER A 417 -37.25 -12.37 12.37
N ASN A 418 -36.17 -11.78 12.88
CA ASN A 418 -36.21 -10.55 13.65
C ASN A 418 -36.27 -9.30 12.76
N LYS A 419 -36.94 -8.24 13.23
CA LYS A 419 -36.87 -6.93 12.58
C LYS A 419 -35.45 -6.37 12.68
N GLY A 420 -34.87 -6.04 11.53
CA GLY A 420 -33.58 -5.36 11.43
C GLY A 420 -33.71 -3.85 11.68
N VAL A 421 -32.60 -3.22 12.03
CA VAL A 421 -32.51 -1.77 12.20
C VAL A 421 -31.90 -1.19 10.92
N VAL A 422 -32.61 -0.25 10.30
CA VAL A 422 -32.07 0.54 9.17
C VAL A 422 -31.57 1.88 9.69
N GLY A 423 -30.47 2.37 9.17
CA GLY A 423 -29.89 3.64 9.62
C GLY A 423 -28.84 4.21 8.68
N TYR A 424 -28.29 5.34 9.09
CA TYR A 424 -27.17 5.99 8.42
C TYR A 424 -26.08 6.27 9.44
N TRP A 425 -24.84 5.90 9.12
CA TRP A 425 -23.69 6.19 9.96
C TRP A 425 -22.89 7.35 9.38
N ASN A 426 -22.79 8.46 10.12
CA ASN A 426 -21.99 9.62 9.72
C ASN A 426 -20.51 9.40 10.03
N TYR A 427 -19.64 9.78 9.10
CA TYR A 427 -18.20 9.78 9.36
C TYR A 427 -17.76 11.02 10.14
N PRO A 428 -16.76 10.89 11.04
CA PRO A 428 -16.15 12.03 11.71
C PRO A 428 -15.57 13.05 10.72
N ARG A 429 -15.41 14.29 11.16
CA ARG A 429 -14.70 15.30 10.37
C ARG A 429 -13.28 14.82 10.05
N GLY A 430 -12.84 15.05 8.82
CA GLY A 430 -11.51 14.65 8.33
C GLY A 430 -11.53 13.49 7.34
N TYR A 431 -12.64 12.76 7.25
CA TYR A 431 -12.87 11.78 6.17
C TYR A 431 -13.46 12.47 4.92
N PRO A 432 -13.13 12.00 3.71
CA PRO A 432 -13.57 12.64 2.46
C PRO A 432 -15.03 12.31 2.09
N TYR A 433 -15.65 11.34 2.76
CA TYR A 433 -17.02 10.89 2.52
C TYR A 433 -17.90 11.10 3.75
N ASN A 434 -19.20 11.27 3.51
CA ASN A 434 -20.15 11.61 4.55
C ASN A 434 -20.48 10.42 5.48
N GLY A 435 -20.38 9.19 5.01
CA GLY A 435 -20.88 8.02 5.72
C GLY A 435 -21.47 6.94 4.81
N SER A 436 -22.28 6.05 5.40
CA SER A 436 -22.92 4.94 4.70
C SER A 436 -24.27 4.58 5.32
N ASN A 437 -25.25 4.20 4.49
CA ASN A 437 -26.50 3.62 4.94
C ASN A 437 -26.28 2.15 5.29
N TYR A 438 -27.00 1.63 6.28
CA TYR A 438 -26.86 0.25 6.70
C TYR A 438 -28.18 -0.40 7.13
N VAL A 439 -28.19 -1.72 7.05
CA VAL A 439 -29.11 -2.61 7.77
C VAL A 439 -28.30 -3.39 8.80
N ASN A 440 -28.73 -3.36 10.06
CA ASN A 440 -28.24 -4.20 11.14
C ASN A 440 -29.28 -5.28 11.44
N VAL A 441 -28.90 -6.54 11.24
CA VAL A 441 -29.71 -7.71 11.56
C VAL A 441 -29.14 -8.41 12.80
N THR A 442 -29.82 -8.26 13.93
CA THR A 442 -29.42 -8.87 15.21
C THR A 442 -30.24 -10.12 15.52
N MET A 443 -29.58 -11.17 15.98
CA MET A 443 -30.22 -12.43 16.37
C MET A 443 -29.55 -13.08 17.59
N PRO A 444 -30.33 -13.83 18.40
CA PRO A 444 -29.75 -14.68 19.43
C PRO A 444 -28.96 -15.84 18.80
N LEU A 445 -27.86 -16.23 19.44
CA LEU A 445 -27.13 -17.44 19.09
C LEU A 445 -27.60 -18.62 19.94
N ARG A 446 -27.84 -19.74 19.27
CA ARG A 446 -28.11 -21.07 19.84
C ARG A 446 -26.82 -21.90 19.89
N TYR A 447 -26.73 -22.72 20.93
CA TYR A 447 -25.67 -23.71 21.09
C TYR A 447 -26.11 -25.06 20.49
N PRO A 448 -25.22 -25.84 19.84
CA PRO A 448 -23.82 -25.51 19.56
C PRO A 448 -23.64 -24.61 18.33
N HIS A 449 -24.60 -24.61 17.42
CA HIS A 449 -24.52 -23.83 16.19
C HIS A 449 -25.78 -23.00 15.93
N THR A 450 -25.55 -21.87 15.27
CA THR A 450 -26.60 -21.00 14.73
C THR A 450 -26.36 -20.82 13.25
N ARG A 451 -27.43 -20.91 12.46
CA ARG A 451 -27.39 -20.64 11.01
C ARG A 451 -28.42 -19.60 10.65
N MET A 452 -27.96 -18.59 9.93
CA MET A 452 -28.80 -17.50 9.44
C MET A 452 -28.68 -17.41 7.94
N ALA A 453 -29.81 -17.35 7.25
CA ALA A 453 -29.82 -17.10 5.82
C ALA A 453 -30.40 -15.74 5.46
N TYR A 454 -29.83 -15.19 4.41
CA TYR A 454 -30.20 -13.93 3.80
C TYR A 454 -30.35 -14.17 2.30
N ILE A 455 -31.46 -13.73 1.72
CA ILE A 455 -31.62 -13.69 0.26
C ILE A 455 -31.56 -12.24 -0.19
N PHE A 456 -30.85 -11.97 -1.28
CA PHE A 456 -30.73 -10.67 -1.92
C PHE A 456 -31.15 -10.81 -3.37
N PHE A 457 -32.09 -9.98 -3.82
CA PHE A 457 -32.56 -10.08 -5.20
C PHE A 457 -32.95 -8.76 -5.84
N GLY A 458 -32.73 -8.73 -7.16
CA GLY A 458 -33.07 -7.62 -8.03
C GLY A 458 -34.52 -7.65 -8.51
N PRO A 459 -34.95 -6.61 -9.25
CA PRO A 459 -36.34 -6.44 -9.69
C PRO A 459 -36.81 -7.54 -10.67
N GLY A 460 -35.90 -8.22 -11.36
CA GLY A 460 -36.22 -9.30 -12.29
C GLY A 460 -36.51 -10.65 -11.63
N VAL A 461 -36.53 -10.73 -10.29
CA VAL A 461 -36.81 -11.97 -9.55
C VAL A 461 -37.96 -11.73 -8.57
N ASP A 462 -39.00 -12.55 -8.69
CA ASP A 462 -40.15 -12.56 -7.77
C ASP A 462 -40.09 -13.80 -6.87
N VAL A 463 -39.71 -13.60 -5.61
CA VAL A 463 -39.60 -14.68 -4.61
C VAL A 463 -40.96 -14.93 -3.97
N GLN A 464 -41.46 -16.16 -4.09
CA GLN A 464 -42.78 -16.58 -3.58
C GLN A 464 -42.69 -17.38 -2.28
N SER A 465 -41.60 -18.10 -2.07
CA SER A 465 -41.40 -18.90 -0.85
C SER A 465 -39.92 -18.92 -0.48
N PHE A 466 -39.63 -18.77 0.80
CA PHE A 466 -38.30 -18.89 1.38
C PHE A 466 -38.44 -19.57 2.74
N SER A 467 -37.82 -20.73 2.92
CA SER A 467 -37.87 -21.47 4.18
C SER A 467 -36.60 -22.26 4.40
N LEU A 468 -36.29 -22.49 5.68
CA LEU A 468 -35.09 -23.21 6.09
C LEU A 468 -35.40 -24.30 7.08
N ARG A 469 -34.61 -25.38 6.97
CA ARG A 469 -34.59 -26.45 7.95
C ARG A 469 -33.17 -26.95 8.12
N GLY A 470 -32.64 -26.80 9.32
CA GLY A 470 -31.33 -27.30 9.68
C GLY A 470 -31.38 -28.62 10.46
N ASP A 471 -30.32 -29.41 10.34
CA ASP A 471 -30.01 -30.52 11.25
C ASP A 471 -28.61 -30.32 11.87
N SER A 472 -27.96 -31.36 12.39
CA SER A 472 -26.62 -31.25 12.99
C SER A 472 -25.50 -31.01 11.96
N GLU A 473 -25.66 -31.43 10.70
CA GLU A 473 -24.59 -31.39 9.69
C GLU A 473 -24.82 -30.34 8.59
N ARG A 474 -26.08 -30.06 8.25
CA ARG A 474 -26.44 -29.25 7.09
C ARG A 474 -27.66 -28.38 7.31
N VAL A 475 -27.83 -27.41 6.43
CA VAL A 475 -29.06 -26.63 6.29
C VAL A 475 -29.66 -26.84 4.90
N ASP A 476 -30.94 -27.19 4.91
CA ASP A 476 -31.77 -27.39 3.73
C ASP A 476 -32.59 -26.11 3.54
N ILE A 477 -32.48 -25.51 2.36
CA ILE A 477 -33.09 -24.22 2.04
C ILE A 477 -33.98 -24.42 0.83
N TYR A 478 -35.26 -24.11 0.99
CA TYR A 478 -36.23 -24.14 -0.07
C TYR A 478 -36.57 -22.71 -0.47
N LEU A 479 -36.34 -22.39 -1.74
CA LEU A 479 -36.53 -21.07 -2.31
C LEU A 479 -37.27 -21.22 -3.63
N ALA A 480 -38.51 -20.73 -3.68
CA ALA A 480 -39.32 -20.72 -4.89
C ALA A 480 -39.45 -19.29 -5.41
N THR A 481 -39.14 -19.10 -6.68
CA THR A 481 -39.47 -17.89 -7.43
C THR A 481 -40.65 -18.18 -8.34
N LYS A 482 -41.20 -17.15 -8.98
CA LYS A 482 -42.23 -17.29 -10.00
C LYS A 482 -41.84 -18.27 -11.13
N ASP A 483 -40.55 -18.32 -11.47
CA ASP A 483 -40.06 -19.06 -12.64
C ASP A 483 -39.35 -20.37 -12.28
N HIS A 484 -38.75 -20.48 -11.08
CA HIS A 484 -37.85 -21.57 -10.72
C HIS A 484 -37.98 -21.97 -9.25
N ILE A 485 -37.75 -23.27 -8.97
CA ILE A 485 -37.65 -23.81 -7.62
C ILE A 485 -36.21 -24.25 -7.36
N TYR A 486 -35.63 -23.73 -6.28
CA TYR A 486 -34.30 -24.08 -5.79
C TYR A 486 -34.42 -24.83 -4.47
N THR A 487 -33.91 -26.06 -4.44
CA THR A 487 -33.65 -26.79 -3.19
C THR A 487 -32.15 -26.86 -2.97
N ILE A 488 -31.66 -26.17 -1.95
CA ILE A 488 -30.23 -26.08 -1.63
C ILE A 488 -29.94 -26.90 -0.39
N TYR A 489 -28.94 -27.76 -0.47
CA TYR A 489 -28.38 -28.51 0.66
C TYR A 489 -26.98 -27.97 0.92
N LEU A 490 -26.78 -27.28 2.04
CA LEU A 490 -25.51 -26.67 2.40
C LEU A 490 -24.92 -27.37 3.62
N LEU A 491 -23.75 -28.01 3.46
CA LEU A 491 -23.09 -28.71 4.56
C LEU A 491 -22.21 -27.73 5.34
N THR A 492 -22.51 -27.53 6.62
CA THR A 492 -21.85 -26.52 7.46
C THR A 492 -20.91 -27.14 8.50
N ALA A 493 -21.06 -28.42 8.83
CA ALA A 493 -20.21 -29.10 9.80
C ALA A 493 -18.73 -29.18 9.38
N GLU A 494 -17.81 -29.20 10.37
CA GLU A 494 -16.36 -29.37 10.16
C GLU A 494 -16.06 -30.74 9.51
N VAL A 495 -16.63 -31.80 10.09
CA VAL A 495 -16.57 -33.17 9.56
C VAL A 495 -17.89 -33.45 8.88
N THR A 496 -17.86 -33.52 7.55
CA THR A 496 -19.05 -33.80 6.74
C THR A 496 -19.08 -35.27 6.35
N SER A 497 -20.26 -35.89 6.42
CA SER A 497 -20.50 -37.27 5.95
C SER A 497 -20.20 -37.46 4.44
N LYS A 498 -20.12 -36.36 3.67
CA LYS A 498 -19.83 -36.35 2.24
C LYS A 498 -18.77 -35.29 1.90
N PRO A 499 -17.96 -35.50 0.84
CA PRO A 499 -16.99 -34.50 0.36
C PRO A 499 -17.67 -33.38 -0.45
N LEU A 500 -18.65 -32.72 0.16
CA LEU A 500 -19.53 -31.73 -0.48
C LEU A 500 -19.54 -30.43 0.32
N PHE A 501 -19.48 -29.29 -0.37
CA PHE A 501 -19.81 -28.00 0.22
C PHE A 501 -21.31 -27.73 0.11
N ALA A 502 -21.85 -27.81 -1.10
CA ALA A 502 -23.25 -27.54 -1.37
C ALA A 502 -23.79 -28.35 -2.56
N MET A 503 -25.11 -28.58 -2.57
CA MET A 503 -25.84 -29.14 -3.71
C MET A 503 -27.09 -28.31 -3.96
N VAL A 504 -27.35 -27.98 -5.22
CA VAL A 504 -28.54 -27.24 -5.67
C VAL A 504 -29.33 -28.13 -6.62
N LEU A 505 -30.62 -28.30 -6.33
CA LEU A 505 -31.61 -28.84 -7.26
C LEU A 505 -32.41 -27.67 -7.82
N LEU A 506 -32.17 -27.33 -9.09
CA LEU A 506 -32.92 -26.32 -9.86
C LEU A 506 -33.91 -27.03 -10.77
N ASP A 507 -35.21 -26.99 -10.47
CA ASP A 507 -36.26 -27.66 -11.27
C ASP A 507 -35.89 -29.11 -11.65
N ASN A 508 -35.38 -29.88 -10.68
CA ASN A 508 -34.84 -31.25 -10.82
C ASN A 508 -33.45 -31.40 -11.47
N LYS A 509 -32.80 -30.31 -11.91
CA LYS A 509 -31.41 -30.33 -12.37
C LYS A 509 -30.45 -30.21 -11.18
N LYS A 510 -29.62 -31.23 -11.01
CA LYS A 510 -28.61 -31.28 -9.95
C LYS A 510 -27.33 -30.53 -10.33
N ILE A 511 -26.90 -29.63 -9.45
CA ILE A 511 -25.64 -28.89 -9.49
C ILE A 511 -24.93 -29.12 -8.16
N VAL A 512 -23.65 -29.43 -8.21
CA VAL A 512 -22.89 -29.88 -7.04
C VAL A 512 -21.61 -29.06 -6.93
N PHE A 513 -21.31 -28.63 -5.71
CA PHE A 513 -20.07 -27.98 -5.33
C PHE A 513 -19.32 -28.91 -4.39
N GLU A 514 -18.40 -29.67 -4.96
CA GLU A 514 -17.62 -30.70 -4.26
C GLU A 514 -16.42 -30.08 -3.53
N LYS A 515 -15.99 -30.74 -2.46
CA LYS A 515 -14.70 -30.42 -1.82
C LYS A 515 -13.61 -30.97 -2.73
N GLU A 516 -12.93 -30.10 -3.47
CA GLU A 516 -11.71 -30.50 -4.17
C GLU A 516 -10.62 -30.85 -3.14
N ALA A 517 -9.70 -31.74 -3.50
CA ALA A 517 -8.56 -32.04 -2.63
C ALA A 517 -7.87 -30.71 -2.31
N ALA A 518 -7.59 -30.44 -1.04
CA ALA A 518 -6.92 -29.21 -0.64
C ALA A 518 -5.65 -29.05 -1.47
N GLU A 519 -5.62 -28.06 -2.37
CA GLU A 519 -4.38 -27.70 -3.03
C GLU A 519 -3.38 -27.39 -1.92
N VAL A 520 -2.21 -28.03 -1.99
CA VAL A 520 -1.12 -27.72 -1.08
C VAL A 520 -0.82 -26.25 -1.31
N ASN A 521 -1.14 -25.40 -0.33
CA ASN A 521 -0.77 -23.99 -0.35
C ASN A 521 0.74 -23.93 -0.60
N SER A 522 1.14 -23.69 -1.84
CA SER A 522 2.54 -23.55 -2.22
C SER A 522 2.96 -22.19 -1.71
N PHE A 523 3.80 -22.18 -0.69
CA PHE A 523 4.38 -20.96 -0.19
C PHE A 523 5.43 -20.48 -1.18
N PRO A 524 5.38 -19.22 -1.63
CA PRO A 524 6.51 -18.65 -2.35
C PRO A 524 7.75 -18.79 -1.47
N GLU A 525 8.79 -19.43 -2.01
CA GLU A 525 10.08 -19.50 -1.32
C GLU A 525 10.67 -18.10 -1.16
N GLU A 526 11.62 -17.94 -0.25
CA GLU A 526 12.36 -16.68 -0.15
C GLU A 526 13.23 -16.52 -1.41
N VAL A 527 13.26 -15.33 -1.98
CA VAL A 527 14.11 -15.06 -3.15
C VAL A 527 15.57 -15.35 -2.79
N GLU A 528 16.20 -16.25 -3.54
CA GLU A 528 17.60 -16.63 -3.31
C GLU A 528 18.51 -15.43 -3.50
N GLU A 529 19.51 -15.30 -2.61
CA GLU A 529 20.52 -14.22 -2.66
C GLU A 529 19.91 -12.80 -2.80
N TYR A 530 18.73 -12.57 -2.22
CA TYR A 530 17.98 -11.31 -2.32
C TYR A 530 18.80 -10.04 -2.01
N VAL A 531 19.80 -10.14 -1.13
CA VAL A 531 20.73 -9.03 -0.85
C VAL A 531 21.61 -8.74 -2.06
N SER A 532 22.17 -9.78 -2.69
CA SER A 532 23.00 -9.68 -3.89
C SER A 532 22.22 -9.07 -5.05
N VAL A 533 20.96 -9.48 -5.27
CA VAL A 533 20.09 -8.92 -6.32
C VAL A 533 19.99 -7.39 -6.22
N MET A 534 19.79 -6.87 -5.01
CA MET A 534 19.73 -5.42 -4.77
C MET A 534 21.10 -4.74 -4.89
N GLU A 535 22.17 -5.38 -4.39
CA GLU A 535 23.54 -4.85 -4.50
C GLU A 535 24.02 -4.76 -5.95
N ASP A 536 23.64 -5.73 -6.80
CA ASP A 536 23.97 -5.77 -8.23
C ASP A 536 23.28 -4.62 -8.97
N ASN A 537 21.97 -4.41 -8.77
CA ASN A 537 21.24 -3.29 -9.38
C ASN A 537 21.81 -1.93 -8.97
N LEU A 538 22.32 -1.78 -7.74
CA LEU A 538 22.98 -0.54 -7.31
C LEU A 538 24.29 -0.25 -8.07
N GLN A 539 24.98 -1.27 -8.61
CA GLN A 539 26.22 -1.06 -9.38
C GLN A 539 25.99 -0.33 -10.71
N HIS A 540 24.77 -0.34 -11.24
CA HIS A 540 24.43 0.30 -12.51
C HIS A 540 24.47 1.84 -12.45
N VAL A 541 24.36 2.41 -11.26
CA VAL A 541 24.26 3.87 -11.06
C VAL A 541 25.59 4.55 -11.24
N LYS A 542 26.64 3.99 -10.64
CA LYS A 542 27.95 4.62 -10.53
C LYS A 542 28.58 4.96 -11.89
N PRO A 543 28.53 4.08 -12.92
CA PRO A 543 29.05 4.39 -14.25
C PRO A 543 28.36 5.60 -14.90
N VAL A 544 27.05 5.78 -14.71
CA VAL A 544 26.28 6.89 -15.29
C VAL A 544 26.70 8.22 -14.69
N PHE A 545 26.85 8.28 -13.36
CA PHE A 545 27.33 9.47 -12.67
C PHE A 545 28.78 9.81 -13.04
N GLN A 546 29.65 8.81 -13.13
CA GLN A 546 31.03 8.99 -13.61
C GLN A 546 31.10 9.47 -15.06
N GLN A 547 30.17 9.03 -15.91
CA GLN A 547 30.07 9.51 -17.29
C GLN A 547 29.62 10.98 -17.32
N MET A 548 28.63 11.37 -16.52
CA MET A 548 28.18 12.77 -16.41
C MET A 548 29.30 13.68 -15.91
N GLU A 549 30.03 13.26 -14.86
CA GLU A 549 31.19 13.99 -14.36
C GLU A 549 32.24 14.19 -15.47
N ARG A 550 32.59 13.12 -16.19
CA ARG A 550 33.51 13.20 -17.34
C ARG A 550 33.04 14.19 -18.42
N HIS A 551 31.74 14.21 -18.74
CA HIS A 551 31.19 15.14 -19.73
C HIS A 551 31.21 16.60 -19.26
N ILE A 552 30.90 16.85 -17.98
CA ILE A 552 30.95 18.20 -17.40
C ILE A 552 32.39 18.70 -17.37
N LEU A 553 33.32 17.90 -16.85
CA LEU A 553 34.75 18.24 -16.85
C LEU A 553 35.26 18.49 -18.27
N GLY A 554 34.88 17.64 -19.24
CA GLY A 554 35.23 17.82 -20.64
C GLY A 554 34.73 19.13 -21.25
N ARG A 555 33.53 19.61 -20.88
CA ARG A 555 33.01 20.92 -21.33
C ARG A 555 33.70 22.10 -20.63
N VAL A 556 33.98 21.97 -19.33
CA VAL A 556 34.69 23.01 -18.56
C VAL A 556 36.12 23.18 -19.07
N LEU A 557 36.83 22.09 -19.37
CA LEU A 557 38.20 22.13 -19.90
C LEU A 557 38.26 22.65 -21.34
N ASN A 558 37.17 22.54 -22.11
CA ASN A 558 37.10 23.00 -23.50
C ASN A 558 36.50 24.41 -23.69
N THR A 559 36.11 25.12 -22.64
CA THR A 559 35.66 26.51 -22.79
C THR A 559 36.84 27.44 -23.14
N VAL A 560 36.62 28.30 -24.15
CA VAL A 560 37.60 29.28 -24.67
C VAL A 560 38.18 30.18 -23.57
N SER A 561 37.40 30.46 -22.53
CA SER A 561 37.83 31.21 -21.34
C SER A 561 38.90 30.46 -20.54
N PHE A 562 38.74 29.15 -20.33
CA PHE A 562 39.72 28.34 -19.59
C PHE A 562 41.03 28.20 -20.38
N ARG A 563 40.94 27.94 -21.70
CA ARG A 563 42.12 27.91 -22.59
C ARG A 563 42.90 29.24 -22.60
N LYS A 564 42.21 30.37 -22.81
CA LYS A 564 42.85 31.70 -22.77
C LYS A 564 43.45 32.05 -21.41
N THR A 565 42.87 31.55 -20.32
CA THR A 565 43.36 31.80 -18.96
C THR A 565 44.55 30.91 -18.62
N ALA A 566 44.54 29.65 -19.05
CA ALA A 566 45.69 28.74 -18.92
C ALA A 566 46.87 29.22 -19.78
N GLU A 567 46.63 29.69 -21.00
CA GLU A 567 47.64 30.31 -21.87
C GLU A 567 48.25 31.57 -21.25
N ARG A 568 47.45 32.42 -20.59
CA ARG A 568 47.95 33.59 -19.85
C ARG A 568 48.77 33.22 -18.61
N LEU A 569 48.38 32.18 -17.86
CA LEU A 569 49.14 31.73 -16.69
C LEU A 569 50.49 31.10 -17.07
N LEU A 570 50.55 30.41 -18.21
CA LEU A 570 51.80 29.88 -18.77
C LEU A 570 52.76 30.96 -19.26
N GLN A 571 52.29 32.19 -19.52
CA GLN A 571 53.15 33.32 -19.86
C GLN A 571 53.82 33.98 -18.63
N PHE A 572 53.34 33.73 -17.41
CA PHE A 572 53.85 34.36 -16.18
C PHE A 572 54.81 33.50 -15.36
N THR A 573 55.14 32.28 -15.81
CA THR A 573 56.15 31.43 -15.16
C THR A 573 57.41 31.35 -16.02
N ASP A 574 58.55 31.70 -15.42
CA ASP A 574 59.86 31.86 -16.05
C ASP A 574 60.18 30.77 -17.08
N LYS A 575 60.25 31.18 -18.36
CA LYS A 575 60.44 30.33 -19.56
C LYS A 575 61.53 29.27 -19.45
N LYS A 576 62.56 29.49 -18.62
CA LYS A 576 63.74 28.61 -18.52
C LYS A 576 63.56 27.40 -17.60
N LYS A 577 62.75 27.51 -16.54
CA LYS A 577 62.50 26.37 -15.63
C LYS A 577 61.39 25.45 -16.13
N THR A 578 60.49 25.98 -16.95
CA THR A 578 59.37 25.25 -17.53
C THR A 578 59.84 24.30 -18.64
N GLU A 579 60.81 24.69 -19.49
CA GLU A 579 61.36 23.79 -20.51
C GLU A 579 62.11 22.58 -19.92
N GLU A 580 62.92 22.76 -18.86
CA GLU A 580 63.60 21.64 -18.17
C GLU A 580 62.62 20.73 -17.39
N ALA A 581 61.55 21.30 -16.81
CA ALA A 581 60.51 20.52 -16.12
C ALA A 581 59.62 19.75 -17.10
N ILE A 582 59.36 20.33 -18.28
CA ILE A 582 58.62 19.71 -19.38
C ILE A 582 59.49 18.61 -20.02
N GLU A 583 60.78 18.83 -20.28
CA GLU A 583 61.68 17.77 -20.77
C GLU A 583 61.84 16.62 -19.76
N LYS A 584 61.92 16.88 -18.45
CA LYS A 584 61.94 15.82 -17.43
C LYS A 584 60.63 15.03 -17.35
N MET A 585 59.47 15.70 -17.48
CA MET A 585 58.16 15.02 -17.53
C MET A 585 57.98 14.21 -18.82
N PHE A 586 58.46 14.69 -19.96
CA PHE A 586 58.42 13.96 -21.24
C PHE A 586 59.46 12.83 -21.33
N ALA A 587 60.62 12.96 -20.67
CA ALA A 587 61.65 11.91 -20.60
C ALA A 587 61.23 10.73 -19.71
N MET A 588 60.50 10.99 -18.61
CA MET A 588 59.92 9.94 -17.77
C MET A 588 58.75 9.21 -18.46
N SER A 589 58.01 9.90 -19.34
CA SER A 589 56.94 9.30 -20.16
C SER A 589 57.44 8.44 -21.33
N ARG A 590 58.68 8.61 -21.80
CA ARG A 590 59.22 7.85 -22.96
C ARG A 590 59.86 6.52 -22.57
N LYS A 591 60.11 6.24 -21.29
CA LYS A 591 60.70 4.95 -20.85
C LYS A 591 59.69 3.81 -20.67
N GLN A 592 58.40 4.00 -20.98
CA GLN A 592 57.38 2.95 -20.79
C GLN A 592 56.44 2.67 -21.98
N SER A 593 56.77 3.09 -23.21
CA SER A 593 56.08 2.54 -24.40
C SER A 593 56.97 2.54 -25.64
N LYS A 594 57.72 1.46 -25.84
CA LYS A 594 58.04 0.97 -27.19
C LYS A 594 56.95 -0.03 -27.57
N GLY A 595 55.98 0.43 -28.37
CA GLY A 595 54.91 -0.38 -28.96
C GLY A 595 54.06 0.48 -29.88
N ASN A 596 54.14 0.22 -31.19
CA ASN A 596 53.58 1.00 -32.29
C ASN A 596 52.04 1.15 -32.27
N GLY A 597 51.55 2.27 -32.82
CA GLY A 597 50.19 2.37 -33.38
C GLY A 597 49.45 3.64 -32.95
N GLY A 598 49.36 4.62 -33.86
CA GLY A 598 48.80 5.95 -33.58
C GLY A 598 47.27 5.99 -33.41
N LYS A 599 46.84 6.76 -32.40
CA LYS A 599 45.58 7.52 -32.37
C LYS A 599 45.82 8.77 -31.53
N ARG A 600 45.43 9.96 -32.03
CA ARG A 600 45.43 11.21 -31.25
C ARG A 600 44.42 11.07 -30.12
N VAL A 601 44.89 10.77 -28.91
CA VAL A 601 44.09 10.75 -27.69
C VAL A 601 43.98 12.17 -27.14
N ASN A 602 42.76 12.57 -26.79
CA ASN A 602 42.41 13.89 -26.31
C ASN A 602 43.02 14.11 -24.91
N LEU A 603 43.77 15.20 -24.69
CA LEU A 603 44.48 15.48 -23.43
C LEU A 603 43.54 15.57 -22.20
N GLY A 604 42.26 15.85 -22.43
CA GLY A 604 41.22 15.87 -21.39
C GLY A 604 40.85 14.50 -20.82
N ASP A 605 40.95 13.43 -21.63
CA ASP A 605 40.60 12.07 -21.18
C ASP A 605 41.65 11.53 -20.20
N LYS A 606 42.93 11.85 -20.45
CA LYS A 606 44.06 11.40 -19.62
C LYS A 606 44.15 12.10 -18.25
N LEU A 607 43.71 13.36 -18.16
CA LEU A 607 43.63 14.13 -16.91
C LEU A 607 42.41 13.73 -16.05
N SER A 608 41.32 13.28 -16.69
CA SER A 608 40.14 12.78 -15.99
C SER A 608 40.37 11.41 -15.36
N GLU A 609 41.20 10.55 -15.95
CA GLU A 609 41.57 9.23 -15.38
C GLU A 609 42.49 9.34 -14.16
N THR A 610 43.17 10.48 -13.96
CA THR A 610 44.10 10.69 -12.83
C THR A 610 43.45 11.33 -11.61
N LEU A 611 42.20 11.81 -11.71
CA LEU A 611 41.43 12.33 -10.58
C LEU A 611 40.80 11.17 -9.80
N ALA A 612 41.00 11.16 -8.48
CA ALA A 612 40.45 10.10 -7.62
C ALA A 612 38.92 9.99 -7.77
N ASP A 613 38.40 8.76 -7.88
CA ASP A 613 36.96 8.47 -8.02
C ASP A 613 36.19 9.05 -6.83
N ILE A 614 35.58 10.21 -7.05
CA ILE A 614 34.89 10.99 -6.01
C ILE A 614 33.72 10.19 -5.44
N PHE A 615 33.03 9.41 -6.27
CA PHE A 615 31.92 8.56 -5.83
C PHE A 615 32.40 7.41 -4.93
N ALA A 616 33.55 6.80 -5.23
CA ALA A 616 34.16 5.83 -4.31
C ALA A 616 34.53 6.45 -2.96
N GLN A 617 35.04 7.68 -2.94
CA GLN A 617 35.35 8.38 -1.70
C GLN A 617 34.08 8.69 -0.89
N ILE A 618 32.99 9.10 -1.56
CA ILE A 618 31.68 9.31 -0.94
C ILE A 618 31.18 8.02 -0.31
N GLU A 619 31.26 6.89 -1.02
CA GLU A 619 30.83 5.59 -0.47
C GLU A 619 31.64 5.16 0.75
N VAL A 620 32.94 5.42 0.75
CA VAL A 620 33.81 5.14 1.92
C VAL A 620 33.45 6.04 3.09
N ASN A 621 33.21 7.33 2.85
CA ASN A 621 32.82 8.28 3.90
C ASN A 621 31.44 7.95 4.46
N GLU A 622 30.48 7.64 3.60
CA GLU A 622 29.14 7.18 3.98
C GLU A 622 29.22 5.89 4.82
N LYS A 623 30.01 4.90 4.40
CA LYS A 623 30.23 3.68 5.19
C LYS A 623 30.83 3.98 6.57
N LYS A 624 31.79 4.90 6.65
CA LYS A 624 32.40 5.32 7.92
C LYS A 624 31.40 6.06 8.82
N GLU A 625 30.57 6.94 8.27
CA GLU A 625 29.52 7.63 9.01
C GLU A 625 28.45 6.66 9.50
N ARG A 626 27.96 5.75 8.64
CA ARG A 626 27.02 4.69 9.03
C ARG A 626 27.55 3.83 10.19
N GLN A 627 28.82 3.45 10.16
CA GLN A 627 29.46 2.71 11.26
C GLN A 627 29.59 3.53 12.56
N ARG A 628 29.73 4.86 12.47
CA ARG A 628 29.77 5.75 13.65
C ARG A 628 28.38 5.93 14.25
N THR A 629 27.35 6.07 13.42
CA THR A 629 25.96 6.22 13.89
C THR A 629 25.45 4.92 14.52
N SER A 630 25.70 3.77 13.89
CA SER A 630 25.32 2.45 14.44
C SER A 630 26.00 2.13 15.79
N LYS A 631 27.22 2.63 16.02
CA LYS A 631 27.90 2.50 17.32
C LYS A 631 27.28 3.39 18.42
N ARG A 632 26.73 4.54 18.08
CA ARG A 632 26.07 5.43 19.06
C ARG A 632 24.69 4.94 19.48
N THR A 633 23.96 4.26 18.59
CA THR A 633 22.62 3.73 18.89
C THR A 633 22.63 2.50 19.80
N TYR A 634 23.80 1.91 20.08
CA TYR A 634 23.93 0.73 20.95
C TYR A 634 24.18 1.07 22.43
N ASP A 635 24.52 2.32 22.77
CA ASP A 635 24.81 2.75 24.15
C ASP A 635 23.64 3.50 24.83
N ASP A 636 22.61 3.92 24.10
CA ASP A 636 21.45 4.64 24.67
C ASP A 636 20.12 3.93 24.34
N SER A 637 19.56 3.22 25.33
CA SER A 637 18.14 2.86 25.37
C SER A 637 17.55 3.33 26.71
N PRO A 638 16.52 4.18 26.67
CA PRO A 638 15.18 3.70 27.05
C PRO A 638 14.03 4.19 26.14
N GLU A 639 12.84 3.74 26.53
CA GLU A 639 11.55 3.59 25.84
C GLU A 639 10.88 4.79 25.14
N GLU A 640 9.93 4.40 24.27
CA GLU A 640 8.69 5.03 23.81
C GLU A 640 8.63 6.55 23.61
N GLY A 641 8.45 6.93 22.34
CA GLY A 641 8.14 8.27 21.92
C GLY A 641 8.48 8.47 20.44
N ASP A 642 7.43 8.45 19.61
CA ASP A 642 7.43 8.87 18.21
C ASP A 642 8.15 7.93 17.21
N ALA A 643 7.42 6.90 16.79
CA ALA A 643 7.91 5.86 15.87
C ALA A 643 7.88 6.27 14.39
N ASP A 644 7.15 7.32 14.00
CA ASP A 644 7.01 7.72 12.59
C ASP A 644 8.25 8.47 12.07
N THR A 645 8.97 9.18 12.93
CA THR A 645 10.19 9.92 12.55
C THR A 645 11.43 9.01 12.49
N ARG A 646 11.39 7.84 13.16
CA ARG A 646 12.52 6.87 13.19
C ARG A 646 12.50 5.85 12.04
N ALA A 647 11.44 5.80 11.24
CA ALA A 647 11.31 4.87 10.12
C ALA A 647 12.30 5.14 8.96
N PHE A 648 12.85 6.35 8.86
CA PHE A 648 13.79 6.72 7.80
C PHE A 648 15.24 6.26 8.03
N VAL A 649 15.62 5.88 9.26
CA VAL A 649 17.04 5.61 9.62
C VAL A 649 17.37 4.11 9.67
N ASP A 650 16.39 3.24 9.95
CA ASP A 650 16.64 1.80 10.17
C ASP A 650 16.62 0.92 8.90
N TYR A 651 16.64 1.51 7.71
CA TYR A 651 16.78 0.77 6.44
C TYR A 651 18.22 0.29 6.14
N ALA A 652 19.17 0.51 7.04
CA ALA A 652 20.59 0.25 6.82
C ALA A 652 21.05 -1.13 7.33
N ASP A 653 21.53 -1.91 6.36
CA ASP A 653 22.33 -3.14 6.38
C ASP A 653 22.93 -3.56 7.75
N SER A 654 22.39 -4.64 8.35
CA SER A 654 22.94 -5.29 9.54
C SER A 654 23.98 -6.35 9.15
N ARG A 655 25.15 -5.95 8.65
CA ARG A 655 26.29 -6.89 8.52
C ARG A 655 26.87 -7.23 9.89
N LYS A 656 26.47 -8.37 10.46
CA LYS A 656 27.37 -9.15 11.33
C LYS A 656 28.31 -9.95 10.43
N ASN A 657 29.61 -9.68 10.56
CA ASN A 657 30.70 -10.38 9.87
C ASN A 657 30.51 -11.91 9.86
N ARG A 658 30.13 -12.49 8.72
CA ARG A 658 30.51 -13.85 8.35
C ARG A 658 31.53 -13.75 7.22
N LYS A 659 32.81 -13.93 7.56
CA LYS A 659 33.90 -14.05 6.59
C LYS A 659 33.72 -15.35 5.81
N GLY A 660 33.94 -15.26 4.50
CA GLY A 660 34.09 -16.41 3.62
C GLY A 660 35.10 -17.41 4.18
N GLY A 661 34.76 -18.70 4.03
CA GLY A 661 35.70 -19.76 4.31
C GLY A 661 36.73 -19.86 3.20
N PHE A 662 38.02 -19.72 3.55
CA PHE A 662 39.09 -20.51 2.93
C PHE A 662 40.28 -20.64 3.92
N PHE A 663 40.53 -21.90 4.29
CA PHE A 663 41.75 -22.59 4.73
C PHE A 663 42.87 -21.94 5.59
N LYS A 664 43.11 -22.62 6.73
CA LYS A 664 44.36 -22.93 7.47
C LYS A 664 45.36 -21.79 7.82
N GLY A 665 45.44 -21.53 9.13
CA GLY A 665 46.69 -21.63 9.88
C GLY A 665 47.34 -20.33 10.36
N ARG A 666 47.19 -20.03 11.66
CA ARG A 666 48.27 -19.74 12.66
C ARG A 666 47.71 -19.00 13.87
N LYS A 667 48.04 -19.52 15.05
CA LYS A 667 47.81 -18.95 16.39
C LYS A 667 48.54 -17.62 16.56
N PHE A 668 47.98 -16.67 17.31
CA PHE A 668 48.66 -16.03 18.44
C PHE A 668 47.69 -15.21 19.34
N LYS A 669 47.71 -15.61 20.62
CA LYS A 669 47.51 -14.91 21.91
C LYS A 669 46.45 -13.81 22.12
N GLU A 670 45.59 -14.10 23.10
CA GLU A 670 44.93 -13.18 24.04
C GLU A 670 45.88 -12.22 24.74
N VAL A 671 45.37 -11.03 25.07
CA VAL A 671 45.71 -10.29 26.30
C VAL A 671 44.43 -9.63 26.84
N HIS A 672 44.06 -10.01 28.07
CA HIS A 672 43.16 -9.28 28.97
C HIS A 672 43.91 -8.13 29.67
N MET A 673 43.21 -7.05 30.05
CA MET A 673 43.08 -6.53 31.44
C MET A 673 42.27 -5.21 31.43
N VAL A 674 41.10 -5.16 32.07
CA VAL A 674 40.77 -4.79 33.47
C VAL A 674 40.55 -3.28 33.71
N ALA A 675 39.28 -3.00 34.00
CA ALA A 675 38.62 -2.02 34.88
C ALA A 675 39.32 -0.73 35.37
N THR A 676 38.53 0.36 35.35
CA THR A 676 38.33 1.25 36.51
C THR A 676 36.94 1.88 36.46
N ALA A 677 36.29 1.93 37.63
CA ALA A 677 35.04 2.62 37.94
C ALA A 677 35.31 3.99 38.59
N GLY A 678 34.33 4.89 38.54
CA GLY A 678 34.29 6.20 39.23
C GLY A 678 33.69 7.27 38.32
N SER A 679 32.37 7.47 38.35
CA SER A 679 31.70 8.57 39.07
C SER A 679 31.95 9.96 38.44
N ASP A 680 30.95 10.52 37.77
CA ASP A 680 30.28 11.74 38.26
C ASP A 680 29.20 12.19 37.26
N SER A 681 28.00 12.34 37.80
CA SER A 681 26.81 12.91 37.19
C SER A 681 27.04 14.39 36.83
N PHE A 682 26.86 14.77 35.55
CA PHE A 682 26.64 16.18 35.18
C PHE A 682 25.55 16.36 34.10
N PRO A 683 24.82 17.50 34.12
CA PRO A 683 23.53 17.72 33.48
C PRO A 683 23.70 18.44 32.12
N SER A 684 23.66 17.70 31.02
CA SER A 684 23.92 18.27 29.68
C SER A 684 22.67 18.74 28.94
N THR A 685 21.48 18.26 29.30
CA THR A 685 20.22 18.52 28.57
C THR A 685 19.66 19.92 28.83
N ALA A 686 19.70 20.43 30.07
CA ALA A 686 19.21 21.77 30.41
C ALA A 686 20.05 22.92 29.81
N SER A 687 21.33 22.67 29.50
CA SER A 687 22.26 23.65 28.91
C SER A 687 21.98 23.87 27.41
N TYR A 688 21.64 22.81 26.69
CA TYR A 688 21.43 22.86 25.24
C TYR A 688 20.14 23.59 24.85
N ILE A 689 19.06 23.38 25.61
CA ILE A 689 17.76 24.03 25.38
C ILE A 689 17.86 25.55 25.62
N ARG A 690 18.57 25.96 26.67
CA ARG A 690 18.84 27.38 26.95
C ARG A 690 19.69 28.04 25.86
N LEU A 691 20.72 27.34 25.37
CA LEU A 691 21.56 27.82 24.28
C LEU A 691 20.74 27.96 22.98
N PHE A 692 19.88 26.99 22.68
CA PHE A 692 19.00 27.02 21.51
C PHE A 692 17.98 28.17 21.56
N LEU A 693 17.37 28.43 22.72
CA LEU A 693 16.45 29.56 22.91
C LEU A 693 17.14 30.91 22.77
N LEU A 694 18.34 31.06 23.36
CA LEU A 694 19.14 32.29 23.22
C LEU A 694 19.56 32.54 21.77
N LEU A 695 19.95 31.49 21.04
CA LEU A 695 20.34 31.60 19.64
C LEU A 695 19.16 32.02 18.75
N ASN A 696 17.97 31.42 18.97
CA ASN A 696 16.77 31.76 18.21
C ASN A 696 16.26 33.18 18.52
N MET A 697 16.31 33.61 19.78
CA MET A 697 16.00 35.01 20.12
C MET A 697 16.99 35.98 19.46
N ALA A 698 18.29 35.66 19.47
CA ALA A 698 19.30 36.50 18.82
C ALA A 698 19.08 36.58 17.30
N ILE A 699 18.76 35.47 16.64
CA ILE A 699 18.43 35.43 15.21
C ILE A 699 17.16 36.23 14.92
N PHE A 700 16.14 36.12 15.76
CA PHE A 700 14.91 36.91 15.62
C PHE A 700 15.19 38.41 15.70
N PHE A 701 15.94 38.88 16.70
CA PHE A 701 16.29 40.30 16.81
C PHE A 701 17.18 40.79 15.65
N LEU A 702 18.04 39.92 15.12
CA LEU A 702 18.90 40.25 13.98
C LEU A 702 18.08 40.36 12.68
N LEU A 703 17.15 39.43 12.45
CA LEU A 703 16.19 39.51 11.34
C LEU A 703 15.26 40.71 11.49
N LEU A 704 14.84 41.04 12.72
CA LEU A 704 14.05 42.22 13.04
C LEU A 704 14.80 43.52 12.72
N ALA A 705 16.09 43.62 13.09
CA ALA A 705 16.92 44.77 12.74
C ALA A 705 17.10 44.92 11.23
N VAL A 706 17.27 43.81 10.49
CA VAL A 706 17.35 43.78 9.03
C VAL A 706 16.02 44.20 8.38
N LEU A 707 14.89 43.78 8.95
CA LEU A 707 13.55 44.17 8.49
C LEU A 707 13.28 45.65 8.77
N LEU A 708 13.56 46.16 9.97
CA LEU A 708 13.36 47.57 10.33
C LEU A 708 14.26 48.53 9.55
N THR A 709 15.49 48.12 9.22
CA THR A 709 16.40 48.91 8.37
C THR A 709 15.93 48.93 6.91
N ARG A 710 15.33 47.85 6.41
CA ARG A 710 14.71 47.81 5.06
C ARG A 710 13.34 48.50 4.98
N PHE A 711 12.58 48.54 6.07
CA PHE A 711 11.23 49.13 6.12
C PHE A 711 11.19 50.67 6.27
N LYS A 712 12.33 51.33 6.49
CA LYS A 712 12.42 52.81 6.54
C LYS A 712 12.15 53.51 5.20
N ARG A 713 12.05 52.79 4.08
CA ARG A 713 11.76 53.37 2.76
C ARG A 713 10.35 53.01 2.26
N GLY A 714 9.43 53.97 2.43
CA GLY A 714 8.37 54.22 1.46
C GLY A 714 7.07 53.40 1.55
N ARG A 715 6.43 53.27 2.73
CA ARG A 715 5.03 52.78 2.83
C ARG A 715 4.21 53.53 3.88
N SER A 716 2.89 53.49 3.72
CA SER A 716 1.91 54.30 4.48
C SER A 716 1.91 53.99 5.99
N LEU A 717 1.53 55.02 6.76
CA LEU A 717 1.52 55.01 8.23
C LEU A 717 0.67 53.89 8.84
N HIS A 718 -0.36 53.42 8.11
CA HIS A 718 -1.24 52.34 8.57
C HIS A 718 -0.57 50.97 8.52
N THR A 719 0.21 50.69 7.47
CA THR A 719 0.97 49.44 7.32
C THR A 719 2.09 49.36 8.36
N GLN A 720 2.71 50.49 8.70
CA GLN A 720 3.69 50.55 9.78
C GLN A 720 3.06 50.22 11.14
N ARG A 721 1.89 50.78 11.46
CA ARG A 721 1.17 50.47 12.71
C ARG A 721 0.80 48.99 12.83
N CYS A 722 0.26 48.39 11.78
CA CYS A 722 -0.09 46.96 11.78
C CYS A 722 1.14 46.07 11.96
N PHE A 723 2.25 46.41 11.30
CA PHE A 723 3.52 45.69 11.44
C PHE A 723 4.11 45.81 12.86
N TYR A 724 4.10 47.00 13.45
CA TYR A 724 4.55 47.18 14.83
C TYR A 724 3.66 46.44 15.83
N SER A 725 2.34 46.34 15.59
CA SER A 725 1.44 45.55 16.43
C SER A 725 1.74 44.06 16.39
N ILE A 726 2.02 43.49 15.20
CA ILE A 726 2.41 42.07 15.05
C ILE A 726 3.74 41.81 15.78
N LEU A 727 4.72 42.72 15.63
CA LEU A 727 6.00 42.60 16.32
C LEU A 727 5.89 42.65 17.85
N LEU A 728 5.00 43.48 18.36
CA LEU A 728 4.73 43.56 19.79
C LEU A 728 4.17 42.22 20.32
N ILE A 729 3.25 41.61 19.57
CA ILE A 729 2.67 40.30 19.90
C ILE A 729 3.73 39.21 19.90
N ASP A 730 4.58 39.14 18.87
CA ASP A 730 5.65 38.14 18.78
C ASP A 730 6.69 38.30 19.90
N CYS A 731 7.05 39.54 20.25
CA CYS A 731 7.91 39.83 21.40
C CYS A 731 7.29 39.36 22.72
N PHE A 732 5.98 39.54 22.91
CA PHE A 732 5.26 39.06 24.10
C PHE A 732 5.25 37.52 24.18
N ILE A 733 5.04 36.84 23.05
CA ILE A 733 5.06 35.37 22.98
C ILE A 733 6.44 34.83 23.32
N LEU A 734 7.51 35.45 22.80
CA LEU A 734 8.89 35.06 23.10
C LEU A 734 9.26 35.30 24.57
N LEU A 735 8.80 36.41 25.17
CA LEU A 735 9.01 36.69 26.59
C LEU A 735 8.27 35.69 27.49
N TYR A 736 7.07 35.28 27.07
CA TYR A 736 6.28 34.27 27.78
C TYR A 736 6.93 32.89 27.72
N LEU A 737 7.44 32.48 26.55
CA LEU A 737 8.19 31.24 26.37
C LEU A 737 9.50 31.23 27.19
N TYR A 738 10.22 32.35 27.21
CA TYR A 738 11.43 32.50 28.02
C TYR A 738 11.13 32.42 29.53
N SER A 739 10.09 33.10 29.99
CA SER A 739 9.66 33.08 31.40
C SER A 739 9.13 31.70 31.83
N SER A 740 8.43 30.99 30.94
CA SER A 740 7.93 29.64 31.21
C SER A 740 9.08 28.62 31.32
N CYS A 741 10.09 28.70 30.45
CA CYS A 741 11.28 27.83 30.55
C CYS A 741 12.25 28.19 31.69
N SER A 742 12.12 29.36 32.34
CA SER A 742 12.98 29.70 33.50
C SER A 742 12.47 29.11 34.83
N HIS A 743 11.21 28.69 34.90
CA HIS A 743 10.55 28.27 36.15
C HIS A 743 10.23 26.77 36.25
N MET A 744 10.27 26.00 35.16
CA MET A 744 10.13 24.53 35.18
C MET A 744 11.14 23.88 34.23
N GLN A 745 11.50 22.61 34.50
CA GLN A 745 12.34 21.81 33.60
C GLN A 745 11.71 21.75 32.20
N CYS A 746 12.27 22.53 31.28
CA CYS A 746 12.25 22.27 29.85
C CYS A 746 13.24 21.13 29.53
#